data_AF-A0A6I8UD82-F1
#
_entry.id   AF-A0A6I8UD82-F1
#
_cell.length_a   1.000
_cell.length_b   1.000
_cell.length_c   1.000
_cell.angle_alpha   90.00
_cell.angle_beta   90.00
_cell.angle_gamma   90.00
#
_symmetry.space_group_name_H-M   'P 1'
#
loop_
_entity.id
_entity.type
_entity.pdbx_description
1 polymer ?
#
loop_
_entity_poly.entity_id
_entity_poly.type
_entity_poly.pdbx_seq_one_letter_code
_entity_poly.pdbx_strand_id
1 'polypeptide(L)'
;MAAAADGVVPTLAIRSSVAVELWSSAGPKLPYEHKSNLPREETKCSRSICFSPDGRYFAYSNGRDVKVLEACKDGAGEWPVQCSLPRPKAFYLKFSPRGNYLCTWEHYAITKDRPEGSPNLLVYDITTGTEVFAIVQKNQTNWEPSWSSDETIFALVVGGEALFYDLPEGSAKGFENTQRKIGGSRGGMLSLGPGHCPPYLAFYNPGAKGAPSMCKLYKYPALGQNQTVACKSFFQADRVEMLWNKRGTGLLLLTSTEVDKSGASYYGNQAVHFMATKGDTCSVPLSKEGPVHCVKWSPKATEFVVVYGFMPSKAALYNLKCDVIYDFGEGPRNCAYFNPFGNIIVLAGFGNLPGAVEVWDVPKREKLASLKLADTTVFEWHPNGEWFVTATTAPRLRISNGFKVYHYSGALLHETMWPQSQELLGIEWQQYADKTFSEPKITKAKHEGIKSSQPEASKKAYTPPHLRLLKEGKNPEKYLPQPTVPGLAPASAGGANNKKNNKNKPKGPRREVNVKAVNGGDVDTAAASAAVPTTQTVTVTGEEQQASQTPHHTHRTRPQAPRYQQENAADQQRHLHQHQPHPQANGQNSNEKERKIRTVAKKLSDIKKLKSRQDQGESLELNQLNKIKMEATYLDELKMLKLSD
;
A
#
# COMPACT_ATOMS: atom_id res chain seq x y z
N MET A 1 20.76 25.61 24.92
CA MET A 1 21.05 26.27 23.63
C MET A 1 21.86 25.29 22.79
N ALA A 2 21.22 24.57 21.87
CA ALA A 2 21.91 23.72 20.91
C ALA A 2 22.04 24.51 19.61
N ALA A 3 23.26 24.72 19.14
CA ALA A 3 23.53 25.34 17.86
C ALA A 3 22.86 24.50 16.75
N ALA A 4 22.21 25.19 15.80
CA ALA A 4 21.62 24.56 14.64
C ALA A 4 22.69 23.79 13.87
N ALA A 5 22.46 22.51 13.60
CA ALA A 5 23.32 21.70 12.76
C ALA A 5 23.07 22.03 11.27
N ASP A 6 23.24 23.31 10.89
CA ASP A 6 23.13 23.80 9.49
C ASP A 6 24.22 23.20 8.56
N GLY A 7 25.04 22.27 9.06
CA GLY A 7 26.10 21.58 8.34
C GLY A 7 25.96 20.05 8.19
N VAL A 8 24.93 19.42 8.79
CA VAL A 8 24.74 17.96 8.64
C VAL A 8 23.97 17.68 7.36
N VAL A 9 24.60 16.97 6.42
CA VAL A 9 23.98 16.54 5.16
C VAL A 9 23.69 15.04 5.26
N PRO A 10 22.41 14.65 5.44
CA PRO A 10 21.99 13.26 5.41
C PRO A 10 22.49 12.54 4.16
N THR A 11 23.06 11.36 4.38
CA THR A 11 23.47 10.47 3.31
C THR A 11 22.25 9.74 2.76
N LEU A 12 22.27 9.44 1.47
CA LEU A 12 21.23 8.70 0.76
C LEU A 12 21.77 7.31 0.44
N ALA A 13 21.17 6.27 1.01
CA ALA A 13 21.51 4.90 0.65
C ALA A 13 20.80 4.49 -0.63
N ILE A 14 21.56 3.89 -1.54
CA ILE A 14 21.10 3.44 -2.84
C ILE A 14 21.40 1.96 -2.98
N ARG A 15 20.37 1.19 -3.33
CA ARG A 15 20.50 -0.22 -3.71
C ARG A 15 20.14 -0.35 -5.17
N SER A 16 21.10 -0.76 -5.99
CA SER A 16 20.91 -1.05 -7.40
C SER A 16 21.09 -2.54 -7.69
N SER A 17 20.85 -2.95 -8.93
CA SER A 17 21.12 -4.32 -9.39
C SER A 17 22.61 -4.68 -9.45
N VAL A 18 23.51 -3.71 -9.28
CA VAL A 18 24.96 -3.88 -9.40
C VAL A 18 25.68 -3.65 -8.07
N ALA A 19 25.21 -2.71 -7.25
CA ALA A 19 25.90 -2.30 -6.04
C ALA A 19 24.95 -1.79 -4.95
N VAL A 20 25.46 -1.80 -3.72
CA VAL A 20 24.98 -0.97 -2.62
C VAL A 20 25.96 0.18 -2.45
N GLU A 21 25.46 1.41 -2.48
CA GLU A 21 26.29 2.60 -2.41
C GLU A 21 25.62 3.71 -1.62
N LEU A 22 26.44 4.57 -1.01
CA LEU A 22 26.00 5.74 -0.27
C LEU A 22 26.34 7.00 -1.05
N TRP A 23 25.36 7.90 -1.18
CA TRP A 23 25.51 9.18 -1.87
C TRP A 23 25.32 10.32 -0.89
N SER A 24 26.13 11.37 -0.98
CA SER A 24 25.95 12.56 -0.15
C SER A 24 26.05 13.80 -1.03
N SER A 25 25.51 14.91 -0.54
CA SER A 25 25.74 16.20 -1.17
C SER A 25 26.86 16.95 -0.46
N ALA A 26 27.58 17.81 -1.17
CA ALA A 26 28.53 18.76 -0.58
C ALA A 26 27.84 20.01 -0.01
N GLY A 27 26.52 20.14 -0.18
CA GLY A 27 25.73 21.22 0.42
C GLY A 27 24.31 21.29 -0.13
N PRO A 28 23.44 22.13 0.45
CA PRO A 28 22.01 22.18 0.12
C PRO A 28 21.64 22.51 -1.33
N LYS A 29 22.60 23.03 -2.10
CA LYS A 29 22.43 23.41 -3.51
C LYS A 29 23.30 22.59 -4.48
N LEU A 30 24.03 21.60 -3.96
CA LEU A 30 24.92 20.76 -4.77
C LEU A 30 24.25 19.40 -5.04
N PRO A 31 24.56 18.77 -6.20
CA PRO A 31 23.98 17.48 -6.53
C PRO A 31 24.41 16.41 -5.52
N TYR A 32 23.56 15.41 -5.34
CA TYR A 32 23.95 14.18 -4.65
C TYR A 32 24.84 13.36 -5.59
N GLU A 33 25.98 12.94 -5.07
CA GLU A 33 26.91 12.09 -5.81
C GLU A 33 27.56 11.07 -4.89
N HIS A 34 28.02 9.98 -5.49
CA HIS A 34 28.88 9.02 -4.81
C HIS A 34 30.25 9.66 -4.59
N LYS A 35 30.64 9.83 -3.33
CA LYS A 35 31.99 10.29 -2.96
C LYS A 35 32.90 9.10 -2.70
N SER A 36 34.19 9.20 -3.02
CA SER A 36 35.15 8.09 -2.87
C SER A 36 35.35 7.62 -1.43
N ASN A 37 35.06 8.47 -0.44
CA ASN A 37 35.11 8.15 0.99
C ASN A 37 33.85 7.43 1.50
N LEU A 38 32.81 7.29 0.67
CA LEU A 38 31.57 6.62 1.04
C LEU A 38 31.61 5.12 0.68
N PRO A 39 30.94 4.27 1.48
CA PRO A 39 30.78 2.86 1.19
C PRO A 39 30.17 2.61 -0.19
N ARG A 40 30.86 1.76 -0.94
CA ARG A 40 30.33 1.09 -2.12
C ARG A 40 30.79 -0.36 -2.15
N GLU A 41 29.83 -1.27 -2.21
CA GLU A 41 30.09 -2.68 -2.42
C GLU A 41 29.36 -3.16 -3.67
N GLU A 42 30.12 -3.71 -4.62
CA GLU A 42 29.56 -4.31 -5.82
C GLU A 42 28.98 -5.69 -5.48
N THR A 43 27.65 -5.77 -5.49
CA THR A 43 26.91 -6.99 -5.23
C THR A 43 25.59 -7.00 -6.00
N LYS A 44 25.36 -8.08 -6.74
CA LYS A 44 24.10 -8.33 -7.45
C LYS A 44 23.05 -8.99 -6.55
N CYS A 45 23.45 -9.42 -5.36
CA CYS A 45 22.64 -10.24 -4.48
C CYS A 45 22.11 -9.48 -3.26
N SER A 46 22.28 -8.15 -3.21
CA SER A 46 21.74 -7.34 -2.13
C SER A 46 20.22 -7.30 -2.17
N ARG A 47 19.60 -7.74 -1.06
CA ARG A 47 18.14 -7.81 -0.93
C ARG A 47 17.57 -6.68 -0.09
N SER A 48 18.38 -6.13 0.81
CA SER A 48 17.93 -5.22 1.85
C SER A 48 19.03 -4.25 2.25
N ILE A 49 18.62 -2.99 2.44
CA ILE A 49 19.38 -1.93 3.09
C ILE A 49 18.50 -1.36 4.20
N CYS A 50 19.10 -0.86 5.28
CA CYS A 50 18.36 -0.23 6.38
C CYS A 50 19.31 0.66 7.19
N PHE A 51 18.86 1.86 7.57
CA PHE A 51 19.49 2.65 8.62
C PHE A 51 18.90 2.34 10.00
N SER A 52 19.72 2.46 11.04
CA SER A 52 19.20 2.48 12.41
C SER A 52 18.30 3.70 12.63
N PRO A 53 17.31 3.63 13.54
CA PRO A 53 16.36 4.73 13.75
C PRO A 53 17.01 6.06 14.17
N ASP A 54 18.18 6.00 14.79
CA ASP A 54 18.97 7.15 15.20
C ASP A 54 20.05 7.57 14.18
N GLY A 55 20.21 6.81 13.10
CA GLY A 55 21.20 7.06 12.06
C GLY A 55 22.64 6.66 12.37
N ARG A 56 22.90 5.97 13.49
CA ARG A 56 24.26 5.55 13.90
C ARG A 56 24.79 4.37 13.10
N TYR A 57 23.93 3.50 12.58
CA TYR A 57 24.35 2.31 11.87
C TYR A 57 23.66 2.21 10.51
N PHE A 58 24.38 1.64 9.55
CA PHE A 58 23.84 1.25 8.25
C PHE A 58 24.08 -0.22 8.02
N ALA A 59 23.01 -0.99 7.82
CA ALA A 59 23.09 -2.41 7.55
C ALA A 59 22.67 -2.72 6.10
N TYR A 60 23.40 -3.61 5.44
CA TYR A 60 23.02 -4.13 4.15
C TYR A 60 23.41 -5.60 3.99
N SER A 61 22.62 -6.33 3.19
CA SER A 61 22.96 -7.69 2.78
C SER A 61 23.75 -7.66 1.47
N ASN A 62 24.81 -8.46 1.35
CA ASN A 62 25.58 -8.59 0.10
C ASN A 62 25.45 -9.99 -0.55
N GLY A 63 24.64 -10.88 0.02
CA GLY A 63 24.44 -12.26 -0.44
C GLY A 63 25.45 -13.28 0.12
N ARG A 64 26.46 -12.84 0.86
CA ARG A 64 27.42 -13.68 1.61
C ARG A 64 27.22 -13.50 3.11
N ASP A 65 27.17 -12.25 3.54
CA ASP A 65 26.96 -11.83 4.91
C ASP A 65 26.06 -10.57 4.95
N VAL A 66 25.69 -10.17 6.17
CA VAL A 66 25.08 -8.87 6.45
C VAL A 66 26.13 -8.03 7.13
N LYS A 67 26.50 -6.91 6.53
CA LYS A 67 27.47 -5.97 7.11
C LYS A 67 26.73 -4.84 7.80
N VAL A 68 27.23 -4.48 8.98
CA VAL A 68 26.79 -3.30 9.72
C VAL A 68 27.96 -2.32 9.76
N LEU A 69 27.75 -1.14 9.18
CA LEU A 69 28.70 -0.04 9.18
C LEU A 69 28.30 0.99 10.24
N GLU A 70 29.28 1.60 10.90
CA GLU A 70 29.05 2.79 11.69
C GLU A 70 28.93 4.00 10.76
N ALA A 71 27.85 4.75 10.91
CA ALA A 71 27.53 5.89 10.08
C ALA A 71 28.25 7.14 10.57
N CYS A 72 28.95 7.80 9.64
CA CYS A 72 29.54 9.09 9.94
C CYS A 72 28.45 10.17 10.02
N LYS A 73 28.41 10.93 11.12
CA LYS A 73 27.44 12.03 11.33
C LYS A 73 27.69 13.24 10.43
N ASP A 74 28.91 13.42 9.93
CA ASP A 74 29.32 14.59 9.17
C ASP A 74 29.43 14.34 7.66
N GLY A 75 29.04 13.16 7.17
CA GLY A 75 29.04 12.80 5.73
C GLY A 75 30.42 12.79 5.04
N ALA A 76 31.49 13.08 5.79
CA ALA A 76 32.87 13.22 5.29
C ALA A 76 33.86 12.21 5.88
N GLY A 77 33.49 11.50 6.96
CA GLY A 77 34.34 10.48 7.59
C GLY A 77 34.21 9.10 6.97
N GLU A 78 35.13 8.21 7.36
CA GLU A 78 35.09 6.79 7.03
C GLU A 78 33.90 6.10 7.69
N TRP A 79 33.45 5.00 7.08
CA TRP A 79 32.33 4.17 7.55
C TRP A 79 32.86 2.79 7.93
N PRO A 80 33.44 2.64 9.14
CA PRO A 80 34.08 1.40 9.55
C PRO A 80 33.03 0.29 9.69
N VAL A 81 33.46 -0.95 9.42
CA VAL A 81 32.63 -2.13 9.64
C VAL A 81 32.57 -2.40 11.14
N GLN A 82 31.40 -2.25 11.74
CA GLN A 82 31.15 -2.57 13.15
C GLN A 82 31.11 -4.08 13.36
N CYS A 83 30.31 -4.78 12.56
CA CYS A 83 30.23 -6.24 12.60
C CYS A 83 29.76 -6.83 11.26
N SER A 84 30.06 -8.11 11.05
CA SER A 84 29.55 -8.91 9.94
C SER A 84 28.83 -10.14 10.47
N LEU A 85 27.61 -10.36 9.98
CA LEU A 85 26.73 -11.43 10.42
C LEU A 85 26.65 -12.50 9.30
N PRO A 86 26.89 -13.80 9.60
CA PRO A 86 26.98 -14.86 8.60
C PRO A 86 25.60 -15.30 8.06
N ARG A 87 24.88 -14.37 7.43
CA ARG A 87 23.51 -14.53 6.93
C ARG A 87 23.40 -14.22 5.43
N PRO A 88 23.86 -15.11 4.54
CA PRO A 88 23.82 -14.90 3.09
C PRO A 88 22.39 -14.83 2.53
N LYS A 89 21.41 -15.40 3.23
CA LYS A 89 20.01 -15.50 2.76
C LYS A 89 19.10 -14.46 3.40
N ALA A 90 19.64 -13.54 4.20
CA ALA A 90 18.90 -12.43 4.79
C ALA A 90 18.11 -11.67 3.70
N PHE A 91 16.80 -11.64 3.86
CA PHE A 91 15.88 -11.01 2.93
C PHE A 91 15.36 -9.68 3.48
N TYR A 92 15.08 -9.62 4.78
CA TYR A 92 14.71 -8.39 5.47
C TYR A 92 15.66 -8.12 6.65
N LEU A 93 15.87 -6.83 6.90
CA LEU A 93 16.67 -6.31 8.00
C LEU A 93 15.84 -5.26 8.73
N LYS A 94 15.90 -5.26 10.06
CA LYS A 94 15.23 -4.25 10.87
C LYS A 94 15.99 -4.02 12.17
N PHE A 95 16.37 -2.79 12.44
CA PHE A 95 16.95 -2.40 13.72
C PHE A 95 15.89 -2.28 14.82
N SER A 96 16.29 -2.54 16.06
CA SER A 96 15.52 -2.19 17.24
C SER A 96 15.43 -0.66 17.42
N PRO A 97 14.50 -0.13 18.23
CA PRO A 97 14.24 1.32 18.34
C PRO A 97 15.43 2.21 18.70
N ARG A 98 16.38 1.72 19.51
CA ARG A 98 17.63 2.42 19.86
C ARG A 98 18.83 1.91 19.05
N GLY A 99 18.63 0.94 18.16
CA GLY A 99 19.68 0.40 17.29
C GLY A 99 20.73 -0.45 18.01
N ASN A 100 20.43 -1.03 19.18
CA ASN A 100 21.33 -1.97 19.85
C ASN A 100 21.24 -3.39 19.28
N TYR A 101 20.08 -3.75 18.70
CA TYR A 101 19.85 -5.04 18.08
C TYR A 101 19.50 -4.93 16.59
N LEU A 102 19.95 -5.91 15.81
CA LEU A 102 19.56 -6.08 14.41
C LEU A 102 18.79 -7.39 14.22
N CYS A 103 17.57 -7.29 13.74
CA CYS A 103 16.75 -8.43 13.35
C CYS A 103 17.00 -8.77 11.87
N THR A 104 17.27 -10.05 11.60
CA THR A 104 17.38 -10.59 10.24
C THR A 104 16.29 -11.60 9.98
N TRP A 105 15.68 -11.57 8.80
CA TRP A 105 14.71 -12.57 8.39
C TRP A 105 15.09 -13.24 7.07
N GLU A 106 15.03 -14.56 7.05
CA GLU A 106 15.27 -15.42 5.90
C GLU A 106 13.99 -16.16 5.49
N HIS A 107 13.91 -16.58 4.23
CA HIS A 107 12.80 -17.41 3.79
C HIS A 107 12.81 -18.75 4.52
N TYR A 108 11.66 -19.10 5.11
CA TYR A 108 11.48 -20.39 5.76
C TYR A 108 11.67 -21.52 4.74
N ALA A 109 12.62 -22.41 5.01
CA ALA A 109 12.91 -23.56 4.18
C ALA A 109 12.97 -24.82 5.06
N ILE A 110 12.37 -25.90 4.55
CA ILE A 110 12.46 -27.23 5.13
C ILE A 110 13.45 -28.02 4.28
N THR A 111 14.45 -28.64 4.89
CA THR A 111 15.37 -29.55 4.22
C THR A 111 15.10 -30.98 4.67
N LYS A 112 15.59 -31.96 3.90
CA LYS A 112 15.48 -33.39 4.28
C LYS A 112 16.14 -33.66 5.64
N ASP A 113 17.20 -32.93 5.95
CA ASP A 113 17.99 -33.07 7.17
C ASP A 113 17.35 -32.34 8.38
N ARG A 114 16.49 -31.35 8.13
CA ARG A 114 15.78 -30.58 9.16
C ARG A 114 14.30 -30.43 8.81
N PRO A 115 13.47 -31.46 9.05
CA PRO A 115 12.03 -31.44 8.74
C PRO A 115 11.25 -30.39 9.54
N GLU A 116 11.75 -29.98 10.71
CA GLU A 116 11.15 -28.91 11.54
C GLU A 116 11.46 -27.49 11.04
N GLY A 117 12.35 -27.37 10.04
CA GLY A 117 12.87 -26.11 9.51
C GLY A 117 13.96 -25.49 10.39
N SER A 118 14.83 -24.68 9.78
CA SER A 118 15.83 -23.91 10.52
C SER A 118 15.26 -22.59 11.04
N PRO A 119 15.75 -22.06 12.19
CA PRO A 119 15.44 -20.70 12.60
C PRO A 119 15.75 -19.73 11.46
N ASN A 120 14.79 -18.87 11.16
CA ASN A 120 14.86 -17.94 10.03
C ASN A 120 14.60 -16.50 10.46
N LEU A 121 14.10 -16.28 11.67
CA LEU A 121 14.09 -14.98 12.33
C LEU A 121 15.16 -14.99 13.43
N LEU A 122 16.15 -14.11 13.31
CA LEU A 122 17.26 -14.03 14.25
C LEU A 122 17.50 -12.59 14.70
N VAL A 123 18.01 -12.44 15.91
CA VAL A 123 18.34 -11.15 16.52
C VAL A 123 19.80 -11.18 16.95
N TYR A 124 20.52 -10.13 16.57
CA TYR A 124 21.94 -9.94 16.87
C TYR A 124 22.13 -8.71 17.74
N ASP A 125 23.01 -8.82 18.73
CA ASP A 125 23.59 -7.64 19.40
C ASP A 125 24.64 -7.03 18.46
N ILE A 126 24.48 -5.75 18.14
CA ILE A 126 25.35 -5.05 17.18
C ILE A 126 26.73 -4.76 17.78
N THR A 127 26.80 -4.56 19.10
CA THR A 127 28.05 -4.22 19.79
C THR A 127 28.99 -5.43 19.79
N THR A 128 28.47 -6.61 20.08
CA THR A 128 29.25 -7.85 20.16
C THR A 128 29.26 -8.65 18.86
N GLY A 129 28.29 -8.43 17.97
CA GLY A 129 28.05 -9.23 16.77
C GLY A 129 27.50 -10.64 17.06
N THR A 130 27.07 -10.90 18.30
CA THR A 130 26.61 -12.24 18.71
C THR A 130 25.11 -12.43 18.50
N GLU A 131 24.73 -13.64 18.11
CA GLU A 131 23.32 -14.06 18.05
C GLU A 131 22.76 -14.21 19.47
N VAL A 132 21.70 -13.44 19.79
CA VAL A 132 21.06 -13.45 21.11
C VAL A 132 19.70 -14.15 21.10
N PHE A 133 19.05 -14.25 19.94
CA PHE A 133 17.75 -14.90 19.80
C PHE A 133 17.56 -15.49 18.41
N ALA A 134 16.92 -16.65 18.32
CA ALA A 134 16.61 -17.31 17.06
C ALA A 134 15.28 -18.08 17.18
N ILE A 135 14.40 -17.92 16.19
CA ILE A 135 13.14 -18.66 16.12
C ILE A 135 12.71 -18.97 14.68
N VAL A 136 11.88 -20.00 14.54
CA VAL A 136 11.19 -20.32 13.28
C VAL A 136 9.93 -19.47 13.14
N GLN A 137 9.91 -18.62 12.11
CA GLN A 137 8.75 -17.81 11.71
C GLN A 137 8.31 -18.19 10.29
N LYS A 138 7.17 -18.89 10.19
CA LYS A 138 6.64 -19.39 8.91
C LYS A 138 5.97 -18.31 8.07
N ASN A 139 5.38 -17.29 8.72
CA ASN A 139 4.70 -16.20 8.04
C ASN A 139 5.72 -15.14 7.61
N GLN A 140 5.71 -14.77 6.34
CA GLN A 140 6.52 -13.66 5.83
C GLN A 140 5.92 -12.30 6.21
N THR A 141 4.60 -12.19 6.28
CA THR A 141 3.91 -10.96 6.67
C THR A 141 4.02 -10.73 8.17
N ASN A 142 4.21 -9.48 8.57
CA ASN A 142 4.37 -9.07 9.99
C ASN A 142 5.46 -9.89 10.72
N TRP A 143 6.57 -10.16 10.02
CA TRP A 143 7.70 -10.88 10.59
C TRP A 143 8.44 -10.08 11.67
N GLU A 144 8.34 -8.75 11.61
CA GLU A 144 9.05 -7.81 12.47
C GLU A 144 8.68 -8.01 13.95
N PRO A 145 9.68 -8.23 14.83
CA PRO A 145 9.43 -8.23 16.26
C PRO A 145 9.02 -6.85 16.76
N SER A 146 8.20 -6.83 17.81
CA SER A 146 7.79 -5.61 18.49
C SER A 146 8.71 -5.34 19.69
N TRP A 147 9.14 -4.09 19.82
CA TRP A 147 10.06 -3.64 20.87
C TRP A 147 9.43 -2.49 21.65
N SER A 148 9.73 -2.38 22.94
CA SER A 148 9.54 -1.12 23.67
C SER A 148 10.57 -0.08 23.22
N SER A 149 10.28 1.20 23.41
CA SER A 149 11.17 2.29 22.97
C SER A 149 12.50 2.36 23.74
N ASP A 150 12.51 1.85 24.97
CA ASP A 150 13.71 1.69 25.80
C ASP A 150 14.46 0.36 25.56
N GLU A 151 13.89 -0.52 24.71
CA GLU A 151 14.36 -1.89 24.42
C GLU A 151 14.36 -2.84 25.61
N THR A 152 13.67 -2.50 26.70
CA THR A 152 13.53 -3.39 27.87
C THR A 152 12.54 -4.53 27.66
N ILE A 153 11.70 -4.46 26.62
CA ILE A 153 10.72 -5.48 26.29
C ILE A 153 10.85 -5.84 24.82
N PHE A 154 10.99 -7.14 24.58
CA PHE A 154 10.94 -7.75 23.26
C PHE A 154 9.71 -8.66 23.17
N ALA A 155 8.97 -8.57 22.08
CA ALA A 155 7.78 -9.36 21.89
C ALA A 155 7.59 -9.82 20.44
N LEU A 156 7.09 -11.05 20.29
CA LEU A 156 6.76 -11.63 18.99
C LEU A 156 5.52 -12.50 19.06
N VAL A 157 4.85 -12.67 17.93
CA VAL A 157 3.68 -13.54 17.81
C VAL A 157 4.08 -14.85 17.14
N VAL A 158 3.85 -15.96 17.84
CA VAL A 158 4.09 -17.32 17.37
C VAL A 158 2.79 -18.11 17.46
N GLY A 159 2.29 -18.60 16.33
CA GLY A 159 1.05 -19.39 16.32
C GLY A 159 -0.22 -18.64 16.77
N GLY A 160 -0.18 -17.31 16.85
CA GLY A 160 -1.28 -16.48 17.38
C GLY A 160 -1.18 -16.19 18.88
N GLU A 161 -0.15 -16.68 19.56
CA GLU A 161 0.21 -16.31 20.92
C GLU A 161 1.34 -15.28 20.88
N ALA A 162 1.17 -14.14 21.57
CA ALA A 162 2.22 -13.16 21.78
C ALA A 162 3.07 -13.56 22.99
N LEU A 163 4.38 -13.66 22.77
CA LEU A 163 5.40 -14.00 23.76
C LEU A 163 6.18 -12.74 24.13
N PHE A 164 6.32 -12.45 25.42
CA PHE A 164 7.08 -11.30 25.94
C PHE A 164 8.34 -11.75 26.68
N TYR A 165 9.43 -11.05 26.37
CA TYR A 165 10.75 -11.24 26.96
C TYR A 165 11.15 -9.93 27.62
N ASP A 166 11.39 -9.97 28.93
CA ASP A 166 11.90 -8.83 29.69
C ASP A 166 13.43 -8.83 29.57
N LEU A 167 13.97 -7.77 28.99
CA LEU A 167 15.38 -7.56 28.70
C LEU A 167 15.95 -6.52 29.67
N PRO A 168 16.30 -6.88 30.92
CA PRO A 168 17.07 -5.99 31.77
C PRO A 168 18.42 -5.69 31.10
N GLU A 169 18.82 -4.42 31.19
CA GLU A 169 19.88 -3.78 30.39
C GLU A 169 21.09 -4.69 30.12
N GLY A 170 21.31 -5.01 28.83
CA GLY A 170 22.49 -5.75 28.35
C GLY A 170 22.52 -7.26 28.64
N SER A 171 21.49 -7.84 29.24
CA SER A 171 21.50 -9.27 29.57
C SER A 171 20.88 -10.12 28.48
N ALA A 172 21.72 -10.83 27.71
CA ALA A 172 21.29 -11.86 26.75
C ALA A 172 20.39 -12.94 27.40
N LYS A 173 20.50 -13.15 28.72
CA LYS A 173 19.63 -14.08 29.46
C LYS A 173 18.14 -13.72 29.38
N GLY A 174 17.81 -12.44 29.11
CA GLY A 174 16.42 -12.01 28.96
C GLY A 174 15.70 -12.69 27.78
N PHE A 175 16.45 -13.15 26.77
CA PHE A 175 15.92 -13.85 25.60
C PHE A 175 15.68 -15.35 25.83
N GLU A 176 16.19 -15.94 26.92
CA GLU A 176 16.12 -17.39 27.16
C GLU A 176 14.70 -17.85 27.50
N ASN A 177 13.97 -17.07 28.30
CA ASN A 177 12.67 -17.46 28.82
C ASN A 177 11.61 -16.38 28.59
N THR A 178 10.48 -16.79 28.02
CA THR A 178 9.29 -15.95 27.92
C THR A 178 8.71 -15.72 29.31
N GLN A 179 8.59 -14.44 29.72
CA GLN A 179 8.07 -14.06 31.03
C GLN A 179 6.54 -14.02 31.06
N ARG A 180 5.92 -13.56 29.96
CA ARG A 180 4.46 -13.39 29.87
C ARG A 180 3.96 -13.76 28.49
N LYS A 181 2.69 -14.16 28.41
CA LYS A 181 2.02 -14.54 27.17
C LYS A 181 0.60 -13.99 27.12
N ILE A 182 0.13 -13.68 25.92
CA ILE A 182 -1.27 -13.30 25.68
C ILE A 182 -1.73 -13.83 24.32
N GLY A 183 -3.01 -14.19 24.21
CA GLY A 183 -3.62 -14.64 22.97
C GLY A 183 -3.72 -16.14 22.85
N GLY A 184 -3.40 -16.67 21.67
CA GLY A 184 -3.52 -18.10 21.34
C GLY A 184 -4.56 -18.39 20.25
N SER A 185 -5.34 -17.39 19.83
CA SER A 185 -6.23 -17.52 18.67
C SER A 185 -5.45 -17.39 17.37
N ARG A 186 -5.73 -18.28 16.41
CA ARG A 186 -5.13 -18.22 15.07
C ARG A 186 -5.36 -16.85 14.44
N GLY A 187 -4.28 -16.22 13.98
CA GLY A 187 -4.32 -14.88 13.37
C GLY A 187 -4.27 -13.73 14.37
N GLY A 188 -3.97 -14.00 15.65
CA GLY A 188 -3.67 -12.96 16.63
C GLY A 188 -2.55 -12.05 16.15
N MET A 189 -2.66 -10.75 16.40
CA MET A 189 -1.62 -9.77 16.06
C MET A 189 -1.30 -8.89 17.26
N LEU A 190 -0.03 -8.54 17.41
CA LEU A 190 0.48 -7.69 18.47
C LEU A 190 1.01 -6.39 17.88
N SER A 191 0.82 -5.28 18.59
CA SER A 191 1.49 -4.03 18.29
C SER A 191 1.81 -3.30 19.59
N LEU A 192 3.10 -3.02 19.84
CA LEU A 192 3.53 -2.23 21.00
C LEU A 192 3.49 -0.74 20.67
N GLY A 193 2.96 0.05 21.61
CA GLY A 193 2.90 1.50 21.53
C GLY A 193 4.28 2.12 21.82
N PRO A 194 4.75 3.06 20.99
CA PRO A 194 6.02 3.75 21.22
C PRO A 194 5.93 4.79 22.35
N GLY A 195 7.06 5.15 22.96
CA GLY A 195 7.20 6.29 23.87
C GLY A 195 7.06 5.97 25.35
N HIS A 196 5.95 5.37 25.79
CA HIS A 196 5.75 5.04 27.21
C HIS A 196 6.56 3.80 27.64
N CYS A 197 7.18 3.86 28.82
CA CYS A 197 7.85 2.73 29.47
C CYS A 197 7.38 2.67 30.93
N PRO A 198 6.60 1.65 31.36
CA PRO A 198 6.13 0.49 30.58
C PRO A 198 5.20 0.86 29.43
N PRO A 199 5.27 0.15 28.28
CA PRO A 199 4.50 0.46 27.09
C PRO A 199 3.03 0.05 27.22
N TYR A 200 2.20 0.77 26.48
CA TYR A 200 0.88 0.26 26.11
C TYR A 200 1.04 -0.71 24.94
N LEU A 201 0.18 -1.71 24.87
CA LEU A 201 0.17 -2.65 23.75
C LEU A 201 -1.25 -2.94 23.30
N ALA A 202 -1.39 -3.19 22.01
CA ALA A 202 -2.63 -3.59 21.38
C ALA A 202 -2.52 -5.03 20.92
N PHE A 203 -3.52 -5.84 21.28
CA PHE A 203 -3.64 -7.21 20.83
C PHE A 203 -4.94 -7.39 20.07
N TYR A 204 -4.83 -7.78 18.81
CA TYR A 204 -5.95 -8.09 17.94
C TYR A 204 -6.26 -9.58 18.01
N ASN A 205 -7.52 -9.90 18.33
CA ASN A 205 -8.08 -11.24 18.31
C ASN A 205 -9.11 -11.33 17.16
N PRO A 206 -8.83 -12.14 16.13
CA PRO A 206 -9.81 -12.44 15.10
C PRO A 206 -11.05 -13.11 15.70
N GLY A 207 -12.22 -12.65 15.28
CA GLY A 207 -13.49 -13.27 15.65
C GLY A 207 -13.66 -14.64 14.99
N ALA A 208 -14.18 -15.61 15.75
CA ALA A 208 -14.64 -16.87 15.18
C ALA A 208 -15.87 -16.66 14.27
N LYS A 209 -16.29 -17.68 13.52
CA LYS A 209 -17.45 -17.59 12.63
C LYS A 209 -18.70 -17.13 13.39
N GLY A 210 -19.17 -15.91 13.10
CA GLY A 210 -20.35 -15.29 13.73
C GLY A 210 -20.03 -14.45 14.98
N ALA A 211 -18.81 -14.54 15.52
CA ALA A 211 -18.35 -13.69 16.62
C ALA A 211 -17.63 -12.44 16.09
N PRO A 212 -17.70 -11.30 16.80
CA PRO A 212 -16.95 -10.11 16.43
C PRO A 212 -15.45 -10.32 16.61
N SER A 213 -14.65 -9.68 15.76
CA SER A 213 -13.23 -9.49 16.03
C SER A 213 -13.06 -8.39 17.07
N MET A 214 -12.00 -8.47 17.87
CA MET A 214 -11.76 -7.49 18.93
C MET A 214 -10.30 -7.08 18.99
N CYS A 215 -10.06 -5.78 19.14
CA CYS A 215 -8.76 -5.25 19.51
C CYS A 215 -8.83 -4.77 20.96
N LYS A 216 -7.90 -5.27 21.78
CA LYS A 216 -7.79 -4.95 23.19
C LYS A 216 -6.49 -4.20 23.46
N LEU A 217 -6.60 -3.16 24.27
CA LEU A 217 -5.47 -2.36 24.72
C LEU A 217 -5.10 -2.75 26.15
N TYR A 218 -3.82 -2.91 26.41
CA TYR A 218 -3.26 -3.24 27.71
C TYR A 218 -2.14 -2.27 28.07
N LYS A 219 -1.84 -2.17 29.36
CA LYS A 219 -0.64 -1.49 29.86
C LYS A 219 0.27 -2.55 30.45
N TYR A 220 1.46 -2.76 29.88
CA TYR A 220 2.40 -3.75 30.39
C TYR A 220 2.83 -3.40 31.83
N PRO A 221 3.01 -4.37 32.75
CA PRO A 221 2.89 -5.83 32.62
C PRO A 221 1.48 -6.40 32.84
N ALA A 222 0.47 -5.55 33.01
CA ALA A 222 -0.90 -5.93 33.33
C ALA A 222 -1.63 -6.48 32.08
N LEU A 223 -1.45 -7.77 31.80
CA LEU A 223 -1.99 -8.47 30.61
C LEU A 223 -3.21 -9.36 30.92
N GLY A 224 -3.76 -9.29 32.13
CA GLY A 224 -4.95 -10.06 32.50
C GLY A 224 -6.18 -9.65 31.69
N GLN A 225 -7.12 -10.57 31.46
CA GLN A 225 -8.35 -10.27 30.71
C GLN A 225 -9.18 -9.12 31.31
N ASN A 226 -9.15 -8.94 32.63
CA ASN A 226 -9.84 -7.87 33.36
C ASN A 226 -9.03 -6.57 33.46
N GLN A 227 -7.82 -6.53 32.90
CA GLN A 227 -6.90 -5.39 32.96
C GLN A 227 -6.81 -4.65 31.60
N THR A 228 -7.80 -4.86 30.73
CA THR A 228 -7.90 -4.14 29.45
C THR A 228 -8.21 -2.67 29.70
N VAL A 229 -7.38 -1.79 29.16
CA VAL A 229 -7.55 -0.33 29.21
C VAL A 229 -8.67 0.13 28.30
N ALA A 230 -8.71 -0.43 27.08
CA ALA A 230 -9.71 -0.13 26.07
C ALA A 230 -10.00 -1.40 25.28
N CYS A 231 -11.23 -1.56 24.80
CA CYS A 231 -11.61 -2.68 23.95
C CYS A 231 -12.53 -2.18 22.85
N LYS A 232 -12.17 -2.44 21.60
CA LYS A 232 -13.01 -2.15 20.44
C LYS A 232 -13.34 -3.45 19.72
N SER A 233 -14.63 -3.75 19.61
CA SER A 233 -15.15 -4.85 18.80
C SER A 233 -15.67 -4.33 17.46
N PHE A 234 -15.46 -5.11 16.41
CA PHE A 234 -15.99 -4.84 15.08
C PHE A 234 -16.26 -6.16 14.35
N PHE A 235 -17.26 -6.15 13.46
CA PHE A 235 -17.58 -7.27 12.61
C PHE A 235 -16.89 -7.10 11.25
N GLN A 236 -16.64 -8.22 10.58
CA GLN A 236 -16.07 -8.23 9.23
C GLN A 236 -14.69 -7.52 9.20
N ALA A 237 -13.67 -8.16 9.76
CA ALA A 237 -12.30 -7.68 9.66
C ALA A 237 -11.38 -8.86 9.36
N ASP A 238 -11.14 -9.08 8.08
CA ASP A 238 -10.24 -10.14 7.61
C ASP A 238 -8.78 -9.72 7.83
N ARG A 239 -8.49 -8.42 7.71
CA ARG A 239 -7.19 -7.84 8.01
C ARG A 239 -7.35 -6.59 8.87
N VAL A 240 -6.38 -6.37 9.75
CA VAL A 240 -6.30 -5.20 10.63
C VAL A 240 -4.88 -4.66 10.63
N GLU A 241 -4.75 -3.37 10.37
CA GLU A 241 -3.50 -2.63 10.54
C GLU A 241 -3.60 -1.76 11.80
N MET A 242 -2.59 -1.85 12.67
CA MET A 242 -2.51 -1.13 13.93
C MET A 242 -1.47 -0.02 13.83
N LEU A 243 -1.92 1.23 13.89
CA LEU A 243 -1.11 2.42 13.66
C LEU A 243 -1.06 3.27 14.93
N TRP A 244 0.04 3.22 15.65
CA TRP A 244 0.25 4.05 16.84
C TRP A 244 0.68 5.48 16.48
N ASN A 245 0.22 6.46 17.25
CA ASN A 245 0.82 7.79 17.23
C ASN A 245 2.22 7.75 17.86
N LYS A 246 3.06 8.74 17.52
CA LYS A 246 4.46 8.80 17.98
C LYS A 246 4.62 8.76 19.51
N ARG A 247 3.62 9.22 20.26
CA ARG A 247 3.60 9.23 21.73
C ARG A 247 3.06 7.95 22.37
N GLY A 248 2.52 7.01 21.59
CA GLY A 248 1.87 5.79 22.10
C GLY A 248 0.63 6.03 22.95
N THR A 249 -0.05 7.16 22.75
CA THR A 249 -1.28 7.54 23.49
C THR A 249 -2.55 7.26 22.69
N GLY A 250 -2.44 7.12 21.38
CA GLY A 250 -3.55 6.86 20.47
C GLY A 250 -3.17 5.83 19.41
N LEU A 251 -4.13 4.97 19.10
CA LEU A 251 -4.02 3.88 18.14
C LEU A 251 -5.15 4.02 17.11
N LEU A 252 -4.80 3.96 15.82
CA LEU A 252 -5.75 3.79 14.74
C LEU A 252 -5.77 2.33 14.31
N LEU A 253 -6.96 1.81 14.07
CA LEU A 253 -7.20 0.49 13.52
C LEU A 253 -7.81 0.67 12.14
N LEU A 254 -7.08 0.28 11.10
CA LEU A 254 -7.63 0.17 9.75
C LEU A 254 -8.08 -1.28 9.56
N THR A 255 -9.39 -1.48 9.51
CA THR A 255 -10.00 -2.80 9.28
C THR A 255 -10.36 -2.92 7.80
N SER A 256 -10.18 -4.11 7.23
CA SER A 256 -10.57 -4.38 5.84
C SER A 256 -11.20 -5.77 5.71
N THR A 257 -12.21 -5.87 4.85
CA THR A 257 -12.79 -7.14 4.38
C THR A 257 -12.36 -7.42 2.95
N GLU A 258 -12.17 -8.70 2.61
CA GLU A 258 -11.79 -9.09 1.25
C GLU A 258 -13.00 -9.19 0.30
N VAL A 259 -14.15 -9.62 0.83
CA VAL A 259 -15.41 -9.72 0.07
C VAL A 259 -16.53 -9.24 0.96
N ASP A 260 -17.27 -8.23 0.48
CA ASP A 260 -18.47 -7.81 1.19
C ASP A 260 -19.56 -8.88 1.03
N LYS A 261 -20.00 -9.45 2.15
CA LYS A 261 -21.06 -10.46 2.20
C LYS A 261 -22.42 -9.91 1.75
N SER A 262 -22.58 -8.59 1.75
CA SER A 262 -23.77 -7.93 1.21
C SER A 262 -23.84 -7.97 -0.33
N GLY A 263 -22.71 -8.25 -1.00
CA GLY A 263 -22.58 -8.18 -2.46
C GLY A 263 -22.54 -6.77 -3.02
N ALA A 264 -22.58 -5.71 -2.19
CA ALA A 264 -22.56 -4.32 -2.63
C ALA A 264 -21.20 -3.90 -3.19
N SER A 265 -20.09 -4.45 -2.67
CA SER A 265 -18.75 -4.17 -3.18
C SER A 265 -17.93 -5.43 -3.43
N TYR A 266 -17.35 -5.52 -4.62
CA TYR A 266 -16.39 -6.57 -4.97
C TYR A 266 -15.03 -6.40 -4.26
N TYR A 267 -14.74 -5.18 -3.82
CA TYR A 267 -13.47 -4.81 -3.17
C TYR A 267 -13.53 -4.81 -1.63
N GLY A 268 -14.61 -5.36 -1.07
CA GLY A 268 -14.86 -5.34 0.37
C GLY A 268 -15.11 -3.93 0.92
N ASN A 269 -14.98 -3.81 2.24
CA ASN A 269 -15.25 -2.61 3.00
C ASN A 269 -14.06 -2.33 3.94
N GLN A 270 -13.76 -1.04 4.14
CA GLN A 270 -12.71 -0.59 5.02
C GLN A 270 -13.26 0.41 6.03
N ALA A 271 -12.87 0.27 7.29
CA ALA A 271 -13.24 1.21 8.32
C ALA A 271 -12.01 1.61 9.15
N VAL A 272 -12.05 2.83 9.68
CA VAL A 272 -11.02 3.35 10.58
C VAL A 272 -11.62 3.49 11.97
N HIS A 273 -10.99 2.89 12.96
CA HIS A 273 -11.36 3.05 14.36
C HIS A 273 -10.21 3.70 15.12
N PHE A 274 -10.54 4.44 16.17
CA PHE A 274 -9.58 5.06 17.07
C PHE A 274 -9.72 4.45 18.47
N MET A 275 -8.60 4.22 19.13
CA MET A 275 -8.50 3.77 20.52
C MET A 275 -7.48 4.62 21.27
N ALA A 276 -7.85 5.16 22.41
CA ALA A 276 -6.97 5.95 23.27
C ALA A 276 -6.52 5.13 24.49
N THR A 277 -5.35 5.45 25.03
CA THR A 277 -4.84 4.89 26.29
C THR A 277 -5.63 5.33 27.53
N LYS A 278 -6.57 6.26 27.36
CA LYS A 278 -7.52 6.70 28.40
C LYS A 278 -8.77 5.82 28.49
N GLY A 279 -8.97 4.90 27.54
CA GLY A 279 -10.16 4.05 27.46
C GLY A 279 -11.14 4.46 26.35
N ASP A 280 -11.00 5.66 25.80
CA ASP A 280 -11.88 6.15 24.73
C ASP A 280 -11.72 5.31 23.47
N THR A 281 -12.84 4.92 22.85
CA THR A 281 -12.85 4.28 21.54
C THR A 281 -13.89 4.92 20.64
N CYS A 282 -13.55 5.15 19.37
CA CYS A 282 -14.41 5.81 18.41
C CYS A 282 -14.30 5.13 17.04
N SER A 283 -15.35 5.22 16.22
CA SER A 283 -15.27 4.89 14.80
C SER A 283 -15.15 6.20 14.04
N VAL A 284 -14.13 6.36 13.20
CA VAL A 284 -13.88 7.61 12.49
C VAL A 284 -14.93 7.76 11.39
N PRO A 285 -15.79 8.79 11.43
CA PRO A 285 -16.82 8.99 10.41
C PRO A 285 -16.17 9.47 9.10
N LEU A 286 -16.44 8.77 8.00
CA LEU A 286 -15.96 9.13 6.68
C LEU A 286 -17.10 9.73 5.87
N SER A 287 -16.98 11.00 5.49
CA SER A 287 -18.06 11.76 4.83
C SER A 287 -18.32 11.38 3.37
N LYS A 288 -17.57 10.43 2.80
CA LYS A 288 -17.61 10.05 1.38
C LYS A 288 -17.49 8.53 1.29
N GLU A 289 -18.37 7.94 0.52
CA GLU A 289 -18.37 6.49 0.29
C GLU A 289 -17.18 6.06 -0.58
N GLY A 290 -16.62 4.90 -0.23
CA GLY A 290 -15.54 4.24 -0.96
C GLY A 290 -14.41 3.79 -0.03
N PRO A 291 -13.33 3.25 -0.61
CA PRO A 291 -12.23 2.68 0.16
C PRO A 291 -11.40 3.74 0.88
N VAL A 292 -10.65 3.31 1.89
CA VAL A 292 -9.63 4.10 2.58
C VAL A 292 -8.29 3.84 1.91
N HIS A 293 -7.78 4.84 1.20
CA HIS A 293 -6.51 4.71 0.47
C HIS A 293 -5.29 4.88 1.38
N CYS A 294 -5.39 5.77 2.37
CA CYS A 294 -4.26 6.07 3.26
C CYS A 294 -4.72 6.62 4.61
N VAL A 295 -4.06 6.20 5.69
CA VAL A 295 -4.19 6.75 7.03
C VAL A 295 -2.80 7.06 7.56
N LYS A 296 -2.54 8.29 8.03
CA LYS A 296 -1.26 8.66 8.62
C LYS A 296 -1.42 9.57 9.83
N TRP A 297 -0.67 9.26 10.88
CA TRP A 297 -0.53 10.12 12.05
C TRP A 297 0.35 11.34 11.74
N SER A 298 -0.03 12.49 12.27
CA SER A 298 0.88 13.63 12.38
C SER A 298 2.01 13.28 13.36
N PRO A 299 3.27 13.61 13.05
CA PRO A 299 4.39 13.45 13.99
C PRO A 299 4.21 14.19 15.32
N LYS A 300 3.35 15.23 15.36
CA LYS A 300 2.95 15.93 16.59
C LYS A 300 2.06 15.07 17.51
N ALA A 301 1.56 13.94 17.01
CA ALA A 301 0.73 12.96 17.71
C ALA A 301 -0.64 13.47 18.21
N THR A 302 -1.09 14.62 17.73
CA THR A 302 -2.37 15.28 18.09
C THR A 302 -3.46 15.13 17.03
N GLU A 303 -3.08 14.78 15.80
CA GLU A 303 -3.94 14.81 14.63
C GLU A 303 -3.55 13.68 13.67
N PHE A 304 -4.45 13.28 12.79
CA PHE A 304 -4.17 12.30 11.74
C PHE A 304 -4.94 12.64 10.47
N VAL A 305 -4.40 12.24 9.32
CA VAL A 305 -5.03 12.44 8.02
C VAL A 305 -5.58 11.11 7.51
N VAL A 306 -6.76 11.18 6.88
CA VAL A 306 -7.37 10.05 6.18
C VAL A 306 -7.65 10.47 4.74
N VAL A 307 -7.20 9.66 3.78
CA VAL A 307 -7.52 9.77 2.35
C VAL A 307 -8.48 8.65 2.00
N TYR A 308 -9.71 8.98 1.59
CA TYR A 308 -10.79 8.02 1.46
C TYR A 308 -11.81 8.39 0.37
N GLY A 309 -12.63 7.42 0.00
CA GLY A 309 -13.71 7.56 -0.97
C GLY A 309 -13.30 7.18 -2.39
N PHE A 310 -14.29 6.97 -3.26
CA PHE A 310 -14.05 6.73 -4.68
C PHE A 310 -13.34 7.91 -5.33
N MET A 311 -12.40 7.61 -6.24
CA MET A 311 -11.63 8.63 -6.96
C MET A 311 -12.57 9.55 -7.76
N PRO A 312 -12.43 10.89 -7.69
CA PRO A 312 -11.42 11.66 -6.94
C PRO A 312 -11.61 11.55 -5.42
N SER A 313 -10.57 11.14 -4.70
CA SER A 313 -10.68 10.86 -3.27
C SER A 313 -10.71 12.14 -2.44
N LYS A 314 -11.33 12.03 -1.28
CA LYS A 314 -11.36 13.08 -0.27
C LYS A 314 -10.20 12.89 0.70
N ALA A 315 -9.59 13.99 1.14
CA ALA A 315 -8.60 13.96 2.21
C ALA A 315 -9.02 14.91 3.31
N ALA A 316 -9.06 14.43 4.55
CA ALA A 316 -9.44 15.23 5.70
C ALA A 316 -8.50 14.99 6.88
N LEU A 317 -8.24 16.05 7.64
CA LEU A 317 -7.47 16.06 8.87
C LEU A 317 -8.42 15.92 10.05
N TYR A 318 -8.13 15.00 10.96
CA TYR A 318 -8.95 14.66 12.12
C TYR A 318 -8.19 14.94 13.42
N ASN A 319 -8.93 15.34 14.46
CA ASN A 319 -8.41 15.46 15.83
C ASN A 319 -8.49 14.10 16.56
N LEU A 320 -7.99 14.04 17.81
CA LEU A 320 -8.10 12.84 18.66
C LEU A 320 -9.54 12.44 19.04
N LYS A 321 -10.52 13.34 18.90
CA LYS A 321 -11.94 13.05 19.10
C LYS A 321 -12.59 12.46 17.83
N CYS A 322 -11.83 12.33 16.75
CA CYS A 322 -12.29 11.89 15.42
C CYS A 322 -13.21 12.91 14.72
N ASP A 323 -13.12 14.19 15.07
CA ASP A 323 -13.78 15.28 14.35
C ASP A 323 -12.87 15.81 13.23
N VAL A 324 -13.47 16.21 12.11
CA VAL A 324 -12.75 16.85 11.00
C VAL A 324 -12.32 18.26 11.40
N ILE A 325 -11.01 18.50 11.46
CA ILE A 325 -10.39 19.81 11.68
C ILE A 325 -10.37 20.61 10.38
N TYR A 326 -10.00 19.93 9.29
CA TYR A 326 -9.84 20.54 7.98
C TYR A 326 -10.09 19.53 6.86
N ASP A 327 -10.72 20.02 5.80
CA ASP A 327 -11.05 19.26 4.60
C ASP A 327 -10.19 19.79 3.44
N PHE A 328 -9.31 18.95 2.90
CA PHE A 328 -8.47 19.31 1.76
C PHE A 328 -9.23 19.21 0.42
N GLY A 329 -10.53 18.91 0.44
CA GLY A 329 -11.40 18.80 -0.74
C GLY A 329 -11.35 17.43 -1.41
N GLU A 330 -11.61 17.38 -2.72
CA GLU A 330 -11.47 16.18 -3.53
C GLU A 330 -10.32 16.32 -4.54
N GLY A 331 -9.61 15.22 -4.80
CA GLY A 331 -8.51 15.22 -5.77
C GLY A 331 -8.04 13.83 -6.15
N PRO A 332 -7.21 13.70 -7.21
CA PRO A 332 -6.65 12.42 -7.64
C PRO A 332 -5.48 12.02 -6.72
N ARG A 333 -5.77 11.69 -5.45
CA ARG A 333 -4.78 11.36 -4.42
C ARG A 333 -5.06 10.00 -3.79
N ASN A 334 -4.02 9.27 -3.43
CA ASN A 334 -4.12 8.00 -2.71
C ASN A 334 -3.13 7.88 -1.55
N CYS A 335 -2.21 8.84 -1.41
CA CYS A 335 -1.17 8.83 -0.39
C CYS A 335 -1.08 10.17 0.31
N ALA A 336 -0.66 10.14 1.57
CA ALA A 336 -0.36 11.31 2.37
C ALA A 336 0.97 11.11 3.10
N TYR A 337 1.79 12.16 3.18
CA TYR A 337 3.10 12.13 3.81
C TYR A 337 3.32 13.40 4.63
N PHE A 338 3.35 13.27 5.96
CA PHE A 338 3.79 14.36 6.84
C PHE A 338 5.30 14.46 6.83
N ASN A 339 5.81 15.69 6.83
CA ASN A 339 7.22 15.90 7.10
C ASN A 339 7.53 15.54 8.57
N PRO A 340 8.80 15.30 8.95
CA PRO A 340 9.17 14.81 10.29
C PRO A 340 8.66 15.67 11.46
N PHE A 341 8.38 16.95 11.24
CA PHE A 341 7.88 17.90 12.24
C PHE A 341 6.35 18.01 12.29
N GLY A 342 5.66 17.58 11.24
CA GLY A 342 4.20 17.65 11.10
C GLY A 342 3.65 19.05 10.80
N ASN A 343 4.48 19.99 10.32
CA ASN A 343 4.02 21.30 9.85
C ASN A 343 3.72 21.33 8.34
N ILE A 344 4.27 20.39 7.57
CA ILE A 344 4.00 20.26 6.13
C ILE A 344 3.42 18.87 5.86
N ILE A 345 2.41 18.81 4.99
CA ILE A 345 1.85 17.56 4.47
C ILE A 345 1.89 17.56 2.95
N VAL A 346 2.33 16.45 2.38
CA VAL A 346 2.23 16.15 0.95
C VAL A 346 1.06 15.19 0.71
N LEU A 347 0.12 15.60 -0.13
CA LEU A 347 -0.96 14.76 -0.63
C LEU A 347 -0.64 14.39 -2.07
N ALA A 348 -0.54 13.10 -2.36
CA ALA A 348 -0.03 12.60 -3.63
C ALA A 348 -0.91 11.50 -4.23
N GLY A 349 -0.92 11.45 -5.56
CA GLY A 349 -1.53 10.38 -6.36
C GLY A 349 -0.46 9.57 -7.10
N PHE A 350 0.01 8.48 -6.52
CA PHE A 350 1.06 7.63 -7.08
C PHE A 350 0.55 6.28 -7.59
N GLY A 351 1.40 5.57 -8.34
CA GLY A 351 1.05 4.29 -8.97
C GLY A 351 0.19 4.48 -10.21
N ASN A 352 -1.09 4.10 -10.14
CA ASN A 352 -2.00 4.18 -11.29
C ASN A 352 -2.53 5.60 -11.56
N LEU A 353 -2.22 6.55 -10.67
CA LEU A 353 -2.62 7.95 -10.77
C LEU A 353 -1.55 8.75 -11.51
N PRO A 354 -1.91 9.91 -12.10
CA PRO A 354 -1.03 10.68 -12.99
C PRO A 354 0.15 11.38 -12.30
N GLY A 355 0.41 11.11 -11.01
CA GLY A 355 1.49 11.73 -10.25
C GLY A 355 1.17 13.13 -9.73
N ALA A 356 -0.10 13.48 -9.53
CA ALA A 356 -0.44 14.80 -8.98
C ALA A 356 -0.03 14.88 -7.51
N VAL A 357 0.73 15.92 -7.16
CA VAL A 357 1.26 16.14 -5.81
C VAL A 357 0.92 17.56 -5.35
N GLU A 358 0.40 17.67 -4.13
CA GLU A 358 0.07 18.93 -3.49
C GLU A 358 0.81 19.03 -2.15
N VAL A 359 1.51 20.14 -1.96
CA VAL A 359 2.21 20.44 -0.70
C VAL A 359 1.38 21.47 0.07
N TRP A 360 1.10 21.20 1.33
CA TRP A 360 0.25 22.02 2.19
C TRP A 360 0.97 22.41 3.48
N ASP A 361 0.79 23.66 3.91
CA ASP A 361 1.11 24.15 5.25
C ASP A 361 -0.05 23.76 6.18
N VAL A 362 0.22 22.87 7.13
CA VAL A 362 -0.81 22.33 8.03
C VAL A 362 -1.31 23.39 9.02
N PRO A 363 -0.43 24.13 9.75
CA PRO A 363 -0.85 25.22 10.62
C PRO A 363 -1.68 26.30 9.92
N LYS A 364 -1.24 26.77 8.74
CA LYS A 364 -1.94 27.85 8.02
C LYS A 364 -3.09 27.36 7.16
N ARG A 365 -3.18 26.05 6.89
CA ARG A 365 -4.19 25.41 6.03
C ARG A 365 -4.14 25.94 4.59
N GLU A 366 -2.95 26.27 4.12
CA GLU A 366 -2.73 26.85 2.80
C GLU A 366 -1.94 25.90 1.90
N LYS A 367 -2.29 25.88 0.61
CA LYS A 367 -1.53 25.14 -0.40
C LYS A 367 -0.24 25.92 -0.73
N LEU A 368 0.90 25.28 -0.54
CA LEU A 368 2.23 25.85 -0.81
C LEU A 368 2.66 25.63 -2.26
N ALA A 369 2.48 24.41 -2.77
CA ALA A 369 2.91 24.04 -4.11
C ALA A 369 2.01 22.95 -4.73
N SER A 370 1.99 22.91 -6.05
CA SER A 370 1.37 21.83 -6.83
C SER A 370 2.35 21.38 -7.90
N LEU A 371 2.57 20.07 -7.96
CA LEU A 371 3.60 19.42 -8.77
C LEU A 371 2.99 18.23 -9.50
N LYS A 372 3.66 17.83 -10.59
CA LYS A 372 3.37 16.58 -11.28
C LYS A 372 4.60 15.70 -11.28
N LEU A 373 4.59 14.69 -10.41
CA LEU A 373 5.65 13.71 -10.19
C LEU A 373 5.16 12.35 -10.71
N ALA A 374 5.26 12.16 -12.02
CA ALA A 374 4.86 10.90 -12.66
C ALA A 374 5.78 9.74 -12.25
N ASP A 375 5.30 8.52 -12.42
CA ASP A 375 6.06 7.27 -12.25
C ASP A 375 6.71 7.07 -10.88
N THR A 376 6.31 7.85 -9.87
CA THR A 376 6.88 7.76 -8.53
C THR A 376 6.41 6.49 -7.83
N THR A 377 7.37 5.70 -7.36
CA THR A 377 7.12 4.46 -6.61
C THR A 377 7.47 4.58 -5.13
N VAL A 378 8.47 5.40 -4.81
CA VAL A 378 8.95 5.65 -3.45
C VAL A 378 8.92 7.15 -3.21
N PHE A 379 8.45 7.54 -2.03
CA PHE A 379 8.48 8.91 -1.52
C PHE A 379 9.02 8.86 -0.10
N GLU A 380 10.02 9.69 0.20
CA GLU A 380 10.53 9.83 1.55
C GLU A 380 10.90 11.29 1.84
N TRP A 381 10.52 11.77 3.02
CA TRP A 381 10.95 13.09 3.49
C TRP A 381 12.41 13.03 3.92
N HIS A 382 13.15 14.06 3.57
CA HIS A 382 14.47 14.28 4.14
C HIS A 382 14.34 14.61 5.63
N PRO A 383 15.29 14.21 6.49
CA PRO A 383 15.24 14.44 7.95
C PRO A 383 15.09 15.91 8.37
N ASN A 384 15.59 16.86 7.56
CA ASN A 384 15.40 18.31 7.79
C ASN A 384 13.94 18.79 7.60
N GLY A 385 13.06 17.95 7.04
CA GLY A 385 11.65 18.27 6.79
C GLY A 385 11.36 19.35 5.75
N GLU A 386 12.38 19.82 5.02
CA GLU A 386 12.24 20.78 3.92
C GLU A 386 12.29 20.12 2.56
N TRP A 387 13.07 19.05 2.44
CA TRP A 387 13.26 18.34 1.17
C TRP A 387 12.57 16.98 1.21
N PHE A 388 12.30 16.44 0.04
CA PHE A 388 11.83 15.07 -0.10
C PHE A 388 12.41 14.45 -1.36
N VAL A 389 12.57 13.13 -1.35
CA VAL A 389 13.00 12.36 -2.50
C VAL A 389 11.80 11.61 -3.09
N THR A 390 11.76 11.56 -4.41
CA THR A 390 10.88 10.64 -5.15
C THR A 390 11.74 9.75 -6.02
N ALA A 391 11.47 8.45 -6.02
CA ALA A 391 12.20 7.50 -6.85
C ALA A 391 11.28 6.55 -7.62
N THR A 392 11.77 6.15 -8.78
CA THR A 392 11.18 5.13 -9.64
C THR A 392 12.04 3.89 -9.56
N THR A 393 11.57 2.87 -8.84
CA THR A 393 12.32 1.66 -8.50
C THR A 393 11.72 0.41 -9.14
N ALA A 394 12.59 -0.47 -9.63
CA ALA A 394 12.24 -1.84 -10.03
C ALA A 394 12.05 -2.73 -8.77
N PRO A 395 11.24 -3.80 -8.86
CA PRO A 395 10.58 -4.34 -10.05
C PRO A 395 9.24 -3.66 -10.41
N ARG A 396 8.74 -2.73 -9.58
CA ARG A 396 7.40 -2.15 -9.77
C ARG A 396 7.28 -1.36 -11.07
N LEU A 397 8.26 -0.51 -11.37
CA LEU A 397 8.40 0.18 -12.65
C LEU A 397 9.86 0.05 -13.11
N ARG A 398 10.07 -0.46 -14.32
CA ARG A 398 11.40 -0.61 -14.94
C ARG A 398 11.74 0.51 -15.93
N ILE A 399 10.76 1.36 -16.25
CA ILE A 399 10.92 2.49 -17.16
C ILE A 399 11.20 3.74 -16.31
N SER A 400 12.07 4.62 -16.80
CA SER A 400 12.42 5.88 -16.13
C SER A 400 12.97 5.69 -14.70
N ASN A 401 13.75 4.62 -14.47
CA ASN A 401 14.41 4.39 -13.18
C ASN A 401 15.34 5.57 -12.83
N GLY A 402 15.36 5.94 -11.56
CA GLY A 402 16.08 7.11 -11.08
C GLY A 402 15.41 7.71 -9.85
N PHE A 403 16.01 8.77 -9.32
CA PHE A 403 15.48 9.51 -8.19
C PHE A 403 15.65 11.01 -8.39
N LYS A 404 14.78 11.76 -7.74
CA LYS A 404 14.73 13.22 -7.80
C LYS A 404 14.53 13.77 -6.39
N VAL A 405 15.26 14.82 -6.04
CA VAL A 405 15.15 15.51 -4.75
C VAL A 405 14.49 16.87 -4.98
N TYR A 406 13.46 17.17 -4.20
CA TYR A 406 12.67 18.37 -4.30
C TYR A 406 12.66 19.13 -2.97
N HIS A 407 12.55 20.45 -3.05
CA HIS A 407 12.19 21.31 -1.93
C HIS A 407 10.67 21.36 -1.76
N TYR A 408 10.15 21.61 -0.54
CA TYR A 408 8.71 21.73 -0.29
C TYR A 408 8.02 22.81 -1.11
N SER A 409 8.75 23.85 -1.55
CA SER A 409 8.23 24.89 -2.46
C SER A 409 7.95 24.37 -3.88
N GLY A 410 8.34 23.12 -4.18
CA GLY A 410 8.23 22.50 -5.49
C GLY A 410 9.44 22.70 -6.41
N ALA A 411 10.53 23.26 -5.90
CA ALA A 411 11.77 23.38 -6.66
C ALA A 411 12.46 22.02 -6.79
N LEU A 412 12.85 21.63 -8.00
CA LEU A 412 13.70 20.45 -8.23
C LEU A 412 15.15 20.81 -7.87
N LEU A 413 15.73 20.12 -6.90
CA LEU A 413 17.09 20.37 -6.43
C LEU A 413 18.11 19.43 -7.07
N HIS A 414 17.72 18.18 -7.32
CA HIS A 414 18.60 17.18 -7.90
C HIS A 414 17.79 16.15 -8.70
N GLU A 415 18.32 15.69 -9.82
CA GLU A 415 17.75 14.63 -10.65
C GLU A 415 18.87 13.70 -11.09
N THR A 416 18.69 12.41 -10.82
CA THR A 416 19.56 11.35 -11.32
C THR A 416 18.71 10.32 -12.04
N MET A 417 18.96 10.18 -13.35
CA MET A 417 18.40 9.11 -14.16
C MET A 417 19.31 7.89 -14.07
N TRP A 418 18.75 6.73 -13.72
CA TRP A 418 19.50 5.49 -13.60
C TRP A 418 19.83 4.93 -14.99
N PRO A 419 21.04 4.37 -15.22
CA PRO A 419 21.40 3.79 -16.51
C PRO A 419 20.43 2.69 -16.94
N GLN A 420 20.04 2.66 -18.22
CA GLN A 420 19.05 1.70 -18.75
C GLN A 420 19.48 0.23 -18.64
N SER A 421 20.78 -0.04 -18.52
CA SER A 421 21.34 -1.38 -18.32
C SER A 421 21.28 -1.86 -16.87
N GLN A 422 20.90 -0.99 -15.93
CA GLN A 422 20.85 -1.26 -14.51
C GLN A 422 19.46 -0.94 -13.96
N GLU A 423 19.14 -1.52 -12.80
CA GLU A 423 17.86 -1.29 -12.14
C GLU A 423 18.12 -0.63 -10.78
N LEU A 424 17.36 0.42 -10.47
CA LEU A 424 17.31 1.01 -9.14
C LEU A 424 16.32 0.20 -8.30
N LEU A 425 16.77 -0.43 -7.22
CA LEU A 425 15.98 -1.37 -6.44
C LEU A 425 15.51 -0.82 -5.08
N GLY A 426 16.18 0.21 -4.55
CA GLY A 426 15.81 0.81 -3.27
C GLY A 426 16.58 2.08 -2.98
N ILE A 427 15.97 2.95 -2.19
CA ILE A 427 16.51 4.22 -1.75
C ILE A 427 16.03 4.48 -0.32
N GLU A 428 16.90 5.01 0.54
CA GLU A 428 16.57 5.33 1.94
C GLU A 428 17.42 6.50 2.42
N TRP A 429 16.82 7.50 3.07
CA TRP A 429 17.59 8.54 3.75
C TRP A 429 18.23 8.01 5.04
N GLN A 430 19.43 8.49 5.34
CA GLN A 430 20.00 8.37 6.67
C GLN A 430 19.04 9.00 7.68
N GLN A 431 18.57 8.19 8.63
CA GLN A 431 17.69 8.65 9.70
C GLN A 431 18.49 9.41 10.75
N TYR A 432 17.83 10.18 11.61
CA TYR A 432 18.47 10.91 12.69
C TYR A 432 17.57 10.90 13.91
N ALA A 433 18.20 10.94 15.10
CA ALA A 433 17.46 11.08 16.35
C ALA A 433 16.58 12.35 16.35
N ASP A 434 15.46 12.26 17.06
CA ASP A 434 14.54 13.38 17.24
C ASP A 434 15.27 14.62 17.77
N LYS A 435 14.88 15.81 17.26
CA LYS A 435 15.44 17.12 17.60
C LYS A 435 16.86 17.40 17.08
N THR A 436 17.44 16.52 16.25
CA THR A 436 18.70 16.83 15.55
C THR A 436 18.53 18.01 14.60
N PHE A 437 17.42 18.05 13.88
CA PHE A 437 17.04 19.17 13.00
C PHE A 437 15.99 20.05 13.68
N SER A 438 16.01 21.34 13.37
CA SER A 438 15.00 22.30 13.82
C SER A 438 13.79 22.32 12.88
N GLU A 439 12.60 22.61 13.43
CA GLU A 439 11.39 22.77 12.61
C GLU A 439 11.59 23.88 11.56
N PRO A 440 11.37 23.57 10.27
CA PRO A 440 11.66 24.51 9.19
C PRO A 440 10.69 25.68 9.17
N LYS A 441 11.20 26.88 8.89
CA LYS A 441 10.39 28.09 8.75
C LYS A 441 9.80 28.15 7.33
N ILE A 442 8.51 27.81 7.24
CA ILE A 442 7.79 27.81 5.97
C ILE A 442 7.74 29.22 5.38
N THR A 443 8.36 29.39 4.21
CA THR A 443 8.40 30.65 3.46
C THR A 443 7.73 30.45 2.09
N LYS A 444 6.98 31.46 1.62
CA LYS A 444 6.33 31.42 0.30
C LYS A 444 7.28 31.74 -0.86
N ALA A 445 8.55 32.03 -0.57
CA ALA A 445 9.55 32.31 -1.59
C ALA A 445 9.77 31.05 -2.45
N LYS A 446 9.66 31.21 -3.77
CA LYS A 446 9.97 30.13 -4.70
C LYS A 446 11.48 29.95 -4.72
N HIS A 447 11.96 28.79 -4.30
CA HIS A 447 13.35 28.41 -4.49
C HIS A 447 13.61 28.20 -5.99
N GLU A 448 14.75 28.69 -6.48
CA GLU A 448 15.21 28.39 -7.84
C GLU A 448 15.63 26.92 -7.91
N GLY A 449 15.04 26.18 -8.84
CA GLY A 449 15.33 24.76 -9.07
C GLY A 449 15.90 24.50 -10.46
N ILE A 450 16.44 23.30 -10.64
CA ILE A 450 16.96 22.81 -11.92
C ILE A 450 15.78 22.48 -12.85
N LYS A 451 15.97 22.62 -14.17
CA LYS A 451 15.00 22.15 -15.17
C LYS A 451 15.15 20.64 -15.35
N SER A 452 14.03 19.91 -15.24
CA SER A 452 14.00 18.45 -15.43
C SER A 452 14.52 18.05 -16.81
N SER A 453 15.41 17.06 -16.89
CA SER A 453 15.94 16.54 -18.15
C SER A 453 15.01 15.55 -18.85
N GLN A 454 13.96 15.08 -18.17
CA GLN A 454 12.96 14.21 -18.79
C GLN A 454 12.18 14.95 -19.90
N PRO A 455 11.99 14.32 -21.08
CA PRO A 455 11.18 14.90 -22.13
C PRO A 455 9.73 14.98 -21.67
N GLU A 456 9.19 16.20 -21.54
CA GLU A 456 7.76 16.38 -21.33
C GLU A 456 7.00 15.76 -22.50
N ALA A 457 6.12 14.79 -22.20
CA ALA A 457 5.24 14.22 -23.21
C ALA A 457 4.50 15.35 -23.92
N SER A 458 4.65 15.45 -25.25
CA SER A 458 4.11 16.57 -26.01
C SER A 458 2.61 16.70 -25.74
N LYS A 459 2.14 17.89 -25.33
CA LYS A 459 0.70 18.19 -25.14
C LYS A 459 -0.13 18.10 -26.43
N LYS A 460 0.45 17.64 -27.54
CA LYS A 460 -0.26 17.40 -28.79
C LYS A 460 -1.13 16.15 -28.60
N ALA A 461 -2.45 16.35 -28.66
CA ALA A 461 -3.40 15.25 -28.73
C ALA A 461 -2.97 14.26 -29.81
N TYR A 462 -2.87 12.97 -29.44
CA TYR A 462 -2.49 11.91 -30.37
C TYR A 462 -3.42 11.96 -31.59
N THR A 463 -2.86 12.33 -32.73
CA THR A 463 -3.61 12.37 -33.99
C THR A 463 -3.33 11.04 -34.69
N PRO A 464 -4.36 10.20 -34.92
CA PRO A 464 -4.18 8.90 -35.56
C PRO A 464 -3.41 9.02 -36.87
N PRO A 465 -2.57 8.02 -37.25
CA PRO A 465 -1.72 8.09 -38.43
C PRO A 465 -2.47 8.50 -39.71
N HIS A 466 -3.70 8.01 -39.88
CA HIS A 466 -4.55 8.34 -41.03
C HIS A 466 -4.95 9.83 -41.09
N LEU A 467 -5.23 10.45 -39.94
CA LEU A 467 -5.54 11.89 -39.84
C LEU A 467 -4.29 12.76 -39.92
N ARG A 468 -3.13 12.22 -39.54
CA ARG A 468 -1.83 12.89 -39.69
C ARG A 468 -1.39 12.95 -41.15
N LEU A 469 -1.50 11.82 -41.87
CA LEU A 469 -1.20 11.70 -43.30
C LEU A 469 -2.12 12.58 -44.16
N LEU A 470 -3.41 12.66 -43.81
CA LEU A 470 -4.36 13.52 -44.51
C LEU A 470 -4.04 15.01 -44.34
N LYS A 471 -3.54 15.43 -43.16
CA LYS A 471 -3.06 16.80 -42.91
C LYS A 471 -1.73 17.12 -43.58
N GLU A 472 -0.92 16.11 -43.88
CA GLU A 472 0.35 16.23 -44.61
C GLU A 472 0.18 16.12 -46.14
N GLY A 473 -1.07 16.10 -46.64
CA GLY A 473 -1.37 16.04 -48.08
C GLY A 473 -1.04 14.70 -48.74
N LYS A 474 -0.83 13.63 -47.96
CA LYS A 474 -0.50 12.29 -48.47
C LYS A 474 -1.76 11.44 -48.55
N ASN A 475 -1.96 10.80 -49.70
CA ASN A 475 -3.17 10.01 -49.96
C ASN A 475 -3.19 8.74 -49.09
N PRO A 476 -4.21 8.54 -48.22
CA PRO A 476 -4.27 7.41 -47.30
C PRO A 476 -4.48 6.05 -47.98
N GLU A 477 -4.94 6.02 -49.24
CA GLU A 477 -5.17 4.78 -50.00
C GLU A 477 -3.89 3.97 -50.28
N LYS A 478 -2.71 4.60 -50.23
CA LYS A 478 -1.43 3.92 -50.50
C LYS A 478 -0.93 3.04 -49.35
N TYR A 479 -1.54 3.15 -48.16
CA TYR A 479 -1.11 2.48 -46.93
C TYR A 479 -2.18 1.59 -46.31
N LEU A 480 -3.34 1.46 -46.95
CA LEU A 480 -4.34 0.46 -46.57
C LEU A 480 -3.94 -0.88 -47.21
N PRO A 481 -3.86 -1.99 -46.43
CA PRO A 481 -3.63 -3.29 -47.02
C PRO A 481 -4.79 -3.61 -47.97
N GLN A 482 -4.48 -3.73 -49.27
CA GLN A 482 -5.47 -4.19 -50.24
C GLN A 482 -5.78 -5.67 -49.96
N PRO A 483 -7.06 -6.07 -49.87
CA PRO A 483 -7.41 -7.47 -49.76
C PRO A 483 -6.99 -8.22 -51.02
N THR A 484 -6.08 -9.17 -50.85
CA THR A 484 -5.56 -10.07 -51.90
C THR A 484 -6.58 -11.14 -52.27
N VAL A 485 -7.66 -10.76 -52.98
CA VAL A 485 -8.57 -11.73 -53.61
C VAL A 485 -9.00 -11.21 -54.99
N PRO A 486 -8.50 -11.80 -56.10
CA PRO A 486 -8.94 -11.45 -57.45
C PRO A 486 -10.41 -11.84 -57.67
N GLY A 487 -11.26 -10.89 -58.06
CA GLY A 487 -12.59 -11.19 -58.62
C GLY A 487 -13.82 -10.51 -58.01
N LEU A 488 -13.69 -9.62 -57.02
CA LEU A 488 -14.83 -8.86 -56.48
C LEU A 488 -14.67 -7.34 -56.70
N ALA A 489 -15.65 -6.74 -57.37
CA ALA A 489 -15.65 -5.33 -57.74
C ALA A 489 -15.88 -4.40 -56.53
N PRO A 490 -15.24 -3.21 -56.49
CA PRO A 490 -15.40 -2.27 -55.39
C PRO A 490 -16.78 -1.59 -55.43
N ALA A 491 -17.48 -1.59 -54.29
CA ALA A 491 -18.70 -0.82 -54.11
C ALA A 491 -18.36 0.67 -54.06
N SER A 492 -18.65 1.39 -55.14
CA SER A 492 -18.55 2.84 -55.22
C SER A 492 -19.81 3.50 -54.66
N ALA A 493 -19.58 4.54 -53.86
CA ALA A 493 -20.60 5.50 -53.44
C ALA A 493 -21.21 6.21 -54.66
N GLY A 494 -22.55 6.31 -54.70
CA GLY A 494 -23.28 7.23 -55.57
C GLY A 494 -24.19 8.11 -54.72
N GLY A 495 -24.42 9.39 -54.98
CA GLY A 495 -24.06 10.26 -56.10
C GLY A 495 -24.94 11.52 -55.96
N ALA A 496 -24.40 12.70 -56.25
CA ALA A 496 -25.14 13.97 -56.23
C ALA A 496 -25.42 14.48 -57.66
N ASN A 497 -26.46 15.31 -57.78
CA ASN A 497 -26.94 16.13 -58.92
C ASN A 497 -27.94 15.44 -59.88
N ASN A 498 -29.03 16.04 -60.36
CA ASN A 498 -29.37 17.46 -60.60
C ASN A 498 -30.87 17.57 -61.01
N LYS A 499 -31.64 18.60 -60.61
CA LYS A 499 -32.50 19.42 -61.52
C LYS A 499 -33.35 20.50 -60.82
N LYS A 500 -33.53 21.58 -61.60
CA LYS A 500 -34.01 22.95 -61.33
C LYS A 500 -35.53 23.12 -61.16
N ASN A 501 -35.88 24.25 -60.52
CA ASN A 501 -37.04 25.15 -60.70
C ASN A 501 -38.48 24.63 -60.48
N ASN A 502 -39.17 25.16 -59.45
CA ASN A 502 -40.31 26.06 -59.67
C ASN A 502 -40.64 26.93 -58.44
N LYS A 503 -41.08 28.17 -58.69
CA LYS A 503 -41.57 29.16 -57.72
C LYS A 503 -43.03 28.87 -57.36
N ASN A 504 -43.40 28.88 -56.07
CA ASN A 504 -44.45 29.74 -55.49
C ASN A 504 -44.70 29.44 -53.99
N LYS A 505 -44.84 30.53 -53.23
CA LYS A 505 -45.09 30.69 -51.77
C LYS A 505 -46.54 30.28 -51.37
N PRO A 506 -46.98 30.26 -50.08
CA PRO A 506 -46.48 31.06 -48.94
C PRO A 506 -46.23 30.38 -47.58
N LYS A 507 -45.58 31.18 -46.73
CA LYS A 507 -45.06 30.95 -45.38
C LYS A 507 -46.13 31.01 -44.28
N GLY A 508 -45.88 30.28 -43.18
CA GLY A 508 -46.31 30.61 -41.81
C GLY A 508 -45.17 30.23 -40.83
N PRO A 509 -44.92 30.99 -39.74
CA PRO A 509 -43.55 31.24 -39.28
C PRO A 509 -43.07 30.33 -38.13
N ARG A 510 -41.84 29.84 -38.25
CA ARG A 510 -40.99 29.40 -37.13
C ARG A 510 -40.01 30.54 -36.85
N ARG A 511 -40.06 31.14 -35.65
CA ARG A 511 -39.03 32.07 -35.18
C ARG A 511 -37.85 31.25 -34.66
N GLU A 512 -36.73 31.35 -35.38
CA GLU A 512 -35.37 31.23 -34.85
C GLU A 512 -35.01 32.48 -34.05
N VAL A 513 -34.00 32.39 -33.18
CA VAL A 513 -32.69 33.07 -33.24
C VAL A 513 -32.01 32.72 -31.90
N ASN A 514 -31.07 31.79 -31.87
CA ASN A 514 -29.65 31.87 -32.25
C ASN A 514 -28.77 32.64 -31.25
N VAL A 515 -27.78 31.91 -30.75
CA VAL A 515 -26.65 32.34 -29.92
C VAL A 515 -25.61 32.99 -30.84
N LYS A 516 -24.96 34.07 -30.40
CA LYS A 516 -23.54 34.32 -30.74
C LYS A 516 -22.85 35.24 -29.74
N ALA A 517 -21.70 34.76 -29.30
CA ALA A 517 -20.66 35.45 -28.54
C ALA A 517 -19.92 36.51 -29.38
N VAL A 518 -19.30 37.51 -28.74
CA VAL A 518 -17.91 37.98 -28.99
C VAL A 518 -17.34 38.67 -27.73
N ASN A 519 -16.04 38.44 -27.50
CA ASN A 519 -15.09 38.99 -26.53
C ASN A 519 -15.03 40.52 -26.33
N GLY A 520 -14.58 40.92 -25.13
CA GLY A 520 -13.35 41.73 -24.98
C GLY A 520 -13.45 43.05 -24.20
N GLY A 521 -12.66 43.17 -23.12
CA GLY A 521 -11.98 44.42 -22.71
C GLY A 521 -12.43 45.08 -21.39
N ASP A 522 -11.44 45.40 -20.55
CA ASP A 522 -11.44 46.13 -19.27
C ASP A 522 -12.15 47.52 -19.31
N VAL A 523 -12.47 48.27 -18.25
CA VAL A 523 -11.65 48.82 -17.16
C VAL A 523 -12.58 49.52 -16.11
N ASP A 524 -12.19 49.47 -14.82
CA ASP A 524 -12.39 50.38 -13.68
C ASP A 524 -13.74 50.74 -12.99
N THR A 525 -13.56 50.89 -11.67
CA THR A 525 -14.13 51.84 -10.69
C THR A 525 -15.38 51.48 -9.85
N ALA A 526 -15.05 51.14 -8.58
CA ALA A 526 -15.42 51.85 -7.36
C ALA A 526 -16.79 51.66 -6.67
N ALA A 527 -16.64 51.39 -5.37
CA ALA A 527 -17.38 51.91 -4.20
C ALA A 527 -18.64 51.19 -3.69
N ALA A 528 -18.49 50.73 -2.44
CA ALA A 528 -19.42 50.83 -1.29
C ALA A 528 -20.82 50.18 -1.43
N SER A 529 -21.45 49.57 -0.43
CA SER A 529 -21.35 49.68 1.04
C SER A 529 -22.20 48.57 1.66
N ALA A 530 -21.78 48.15 2.86
CA ALA A 530 -22.53 47.65 4.02
C ALA A 530 -24.04 47.34 3.89
N ALA A 531 -24.46 46.16 4.39
CA ALA A 531 -25.29 46.05 5.60
C ALA A 531 -25.71 44.59 5.88
N VAL A 532 -25.31 44.09 7.04
CA VAL A 532 -25.99 43.10 7.90
C VAL A 532 -26.86 43.99 8.83
N PRO A 533 -28.02 43.60 9.42
CA PRO A 533 -28.11 42.38 10.23
C PRO A 533 -29.48 41.70 10.51
N THR A 534 -29.37 40.58 11.24
CA THR A 534 -30.27 40.12 12.33
C THR A 534 -31.25 38.97 12.02
N THR A 535 -30.83 37.78 12.48
CA THR A 535 -31.51 36.90 13.45
C THR A 535 -33.04 36.77 13.41
N GLN A 536 -33.55 35.56 13.13
CA GLN A 536 -34.63 34.95 13.93
C GLN A 536 -34.49 33.41 13.98
N THR A 537 -34.45 32.91 15.21
CA THR A 537 -34.65 31.52 15.64
C THR A 537 -36.14 31.19 15.68
N VAL A 538 -36.55 30.03 15.13
CA VAL A 538 -37.75 29.30 15.58
C VAL A 538 -37.46 27.80 15.54
N THR A 539 -37.41 27.20 16.73
CA THR A 539 -37.68 25.79 17.00
C THR A 539 -39.19 25.56 17.08
N VAL A 540 -39.71 24.45 16.56
CA VAL A 540 -40.65 23.51 17.23
C VAL A 540 -40.91 22.28 16.33
N THR A 541 -41.09 21.18 17.05
CA THR A 541 -41.28 19.74 16.81
C THR A 541 -42.52 19.27 16.02
N GLY A 542 -42.49 18.00 15.59
CA GLY A 542 -43.65 17.12 15.30
C GLY A 542 -43.42 16.23 14.06
N GLU A 543 -42.90 15.00 14.19
CA GLU A 543 -43.60 13.71 14.34
C GLU A 543 -44.45 13.21 13.15
N GLU A 544 -44.01 12.03 12.65
CA GLU A 544 -44.70 10.91 12.00
C GLU A 544 -45.71 11.11 10.85
N GLN A 545 -45.45 10.43 9.72
CA GLN A 545 -46.36 9.38 9.23
C GLN A 545 -45.75 8.50 8.12
N GLN A 546 -45.93 7.20 8.32
CA GLN A 546 -45.73 6.12 7.36
C GLN A 546 -46.75 6.22 6.21
N ALA A 547 -46.33 5.95 4.98
CA ALA A 547 -47.21 5.38 3.96
C ALA A 547 -46.41 4.56 2.95
N SER A 548 -46.62 3.25 3.03
CA SER A 548 -46.33 2.23 2.04
C SER A 548 -46.98 2.54 0.68
N GLN A 549 -46.25 2.35 -0.42
CA GLN A 549 -46.83 2.03 -1.73
C GLN A 549 -45.78 1.44 -2.67
N THR A 550 -45.92 0.14 -2.97
CA THR A 550 -45.37 -0.57 -4.13
C THR A 550 -46.03 -0.11 -5.43
N PRO A 551 -45.34 -0.23 -6.58
CA PRO A 551 -45.89 -1.08 -7.64
C PRO A 551 -44.88 -1.93 -8.42
N HIS A 552 -45.41 -3.03 -8.96
CA HIS A 552 -44.76 -4.05 -9.77
C HIS A 552 -44.41 -3.63 -11.22
N HIS A 553 -43.35 -4.27 -11.71
CA HIS A 553 -43.00 -4.68 -13.09
C HIS A 553 -43.02 -3.70 -14.26
N THR A 554 -41.87 -3.59 -14.94
CA THR A 554 -41.75 -3.92 -16.38
C THR A 554 -40.35 -4.43 -16.73
N HIS A 555 -40.30 -5.49 -17.54
CA HIS A 555 -39.12 -6.01 -18.23
C HIS A 555 -38.62 -5.03 -19.30
N ARG A 556 -37.31 -4.77 -19.38
CA ARG A 556 -36.65 -4.48 -20.66
C ARG A 556 -35.13 -4.69 -20.64
N THR A 557 -34.72 -5.71 -21.39
CA THR A 557 -33.56 -5.80 -22.31
C THR A 557 -32.20 -5.19 -21.92
N ARG A 558 -31.28 -6.12 -21.67
CA ARG A 558 -29.81 -6.14 -21.84
C ARG A 558 -29.22 -5.16 -22.88
N PRO A 559 -28.10 -4.49 -22.57
CA PRO A 559 -27.04 -4.22 -23.54
C PRO A 559 -25.80 -5.09 -23.27
N GLN A 560 -25.13 -5.48 -24.35
CA GLN A 560 -24.01 -6.42 -24.43
C GLN A 560 -22.71 -5.88 -23.81
N ALA A 561 -21.95 -6.79 -23.20
CA ALA A 561 -20.60 -6.58 -22.72
C ALA A 561 -19.56 -6.61 -23.86
N PRO A 562 -18.47 -5.81 -23.80
CA PRO A 562 -17.26 -6.09 -24.57
C PRO A 562 -16.38 -7.12 -23.85
N ARG A 563 -15.96 -8.14 -24.60
CA ARG A 563 -15.00 -9.19 -24.24
C ARG A 563 -13.64 -8.59 -23.84
N TYR A 564 -13.12 -8.98 -22.67
CA TYR A 564 -11.68 -8.97 -22.39
C TYR A 564 -11.08 -10.35 -22.66
N GLN A 565 -9.96 -10.35 -23.38
CA GLN A 565 -9.15 -11.53 -23.72
C GLN A 565 -8.39 -12.04 -22.49
N GLN A 566 -8.33 -13.36 -22.43
CA GLN A 566 -7.52 -14.18 -21.53
C GLN A 566 -6.03 -13.95 -21.79
N GLU A 567 -5.28 -13.70 -20.72
CA GLU A 567 -3.93 -14.22 -20.53
C GLU A 567 -3.64 -14.23 -19.02
N ASN A 568 -2.93 -15.26 -18.55
CA ASN A 568 -2.64 -15.63 -17.15
C ASN A 568 -3.59 -16.67 -16.50
N ALA A 569 -3.63 -17.86 -17.11
CA ALA A 569 -4.00 -19.10 -16.42
C ALA A 569 -2.80 -20.06 -16.41
N ALA A 570 -1.82 -19.79 -15.55
CA ALA A 570 -0.73 -20.73 -15.24
C ALA A 570 -0.04 -20.36 -13.93
N ASP A 571 -0.76 -20.32 -12.79
CA ASP A 571 -0.13 -20.50 -11.47
C ASP A 571 -1.11 -20.72 -10.29
N GLN A 572 -2.17 -21.51 -10.48
CA GLN A 572 -3.06 -21.89 -9.37
C GLN A 572 -3.42 -23.37 -9.39
N GLN A 573 -2.46 -24.23 -9.05
CA GLN A 573 -2.74 -25.52 -8.44
C GLN A 573 -1.63 -25.92 -7.48
N ARG A 574 -1.55 -25.32 -6.28
CA ARG A 574 -1.09 -26.00 -5.05
C ARG A 574 -1.46 -25.19 -3.80
N HIS A 575 -2.71 -25.26 -3.35
CA HIS A 575 -3.04 -25.08 -1.93
C HIS A 575 -4.42 -25.67 -1.63
N LEU A 576 -4.46 -26.93 -1.23
CA LEU A 576 -5.52 -27.46 -0.37
C LEU A 576 -4.93 -28.65 0.37
N HIS A 577 -4.60 -28.48 1.66
CA HIS A 577 -4.63 -29.53 2.69
C HIS A 577 -4.51 -28.82 4.06
N GLN A 578 -5.64 -28.77 4.78
CA GLN A 578 -5.73 -28.52 6.22
C GLN A 578 -5.42 -29.81 6.97
N HIS A 579 -4.75 -29.72 8.12
CA HIS A 579 -4.85 -30.72 9.20
C HIS A 579 -4.59 -30.11 10.58
N GLN A 580 -5.26 -30.69 11.58
CA GLN A 580 -5.08 -30.55 13.04
C GLN A 580 -5.24 -31.97 13.68
N PRO A 581 -4.86 -32.24 14.95
CA PRO A 581 -3.75 -33.16 15.29
C PRO A 581 -4.08 -34.47 16.08
N HIS A 582 -3.12 -35.44 16.01
CA HIS A 582 -2.70 -36.67 16.78
C HIS A 582 -3.58 -37.42 17.83
N PRO A 583 -3.38 -38.77 18.11
CA PRO A 583 -2.08 -39.49 18.29
C PRO A 583 -1.95 -40.98 17.81
N GLN A 584 -0.71 -41.49 17.85
CA GLN A 584 -0.17 -42.87 17.95
C GLN A 584 -0.54 -44.02 16.96
N ALA A 585 0.45 -44.88 16.73
CA ALA A 585 0.67 -45.75 15.59
C ALA A 585 0.00 -47.14 15.69
N ASN A 586 -0.81 -47.51 14.68
CA ASN A 586 -0.86 -48.86 14.03
C ASN A 586 -1.93 -49.00 12.89
N GLY A 587 -2.11 -48.00 12.00
CA GLY A 587 -3.21 -48.04 11.01
C GLY A 587 -3.00 -47.34 9.65
N GLN A 588 -1.76 -47.11 9.22
CA GLN A 588 -1.49 -46.18 8.10
C GLN A 588 -2.02 -46.61 6.72
N ASN A 589 -2.19 -47.91 6.41
CA ASN A 589 -2.73 -48.31 5.08
C ASN A 589 -4.24 -48.16 4.93
N SER A 590 -5.01 -48.21 6.03
CA SER A 590 -6.48 -48.14 5.98
C SER A 590 -6.98 -46.70 5.71
N ASN A 591 -6.31 -45.70 6.29
CA ASN A 591 -6.72 -44.29 6.21
C ASN A 591 -6.49 -43.67 4.82
N GLU A 592 -5.52 -44.15 4.05
CA GLU A 592 -5.29 -43.70 2.66
C GLU A 592 -6.31 -44.31 1.68
N LYS A 593 -6.65 -45.60 1.86
CA LYS A 593 -7.69 -46.31 1.08
C LYS A 593 -9.05 -45.63 1.26
N GLU A 594 -9.42 -45.28 2.49
CA GLU A 594 -10.69 -44.61 2.79
C GLU A 594 -10.76 -43.19 2.17
N ARG A 595 -9.65 -42.45 2.17
CA ARG A 595 -9.56 -41.15 1.47
C ARG A 595 -9.72 -41.28 -0.05
N LYS A 596 -9.12 -42.31 -0.67
CA LYS A 596 -9.28 -42.60 -2.10
C LYS A 596 -10.73 -42.97 -2.44
N ILE A 597 -11.36 -43.83 -1.64
CA ILE A 597 -12.79 -44.18 -1.79
C ILE A 597 -13.69 -42.94 -1.73
N ARG A 598 -13.49 -42.05 -0.74
CA ARG A 598 -14.27 -40.79 -0.64
C ARG A 598 -14.05 -39.86 -1.83
N THR A 599 -12.83 -39.80 -2.35
CA THR A 599 -12.49 -38.95 -3.50
C THR A 599 -13.15 -39.46 -4.79
N VAL A 600 -13.09 -40.77 -5.05
CA VAL A 600 -13.72 -41.40 -6.22
C VAL A 600 -15.26 -41.31 -6.13
N ALA A 601 -15.83 -41.53 -4.95
CA ALA A 601 -17.28 -41.38 -4.73
C ALA A 601 -17.78 -39.95 -5.00
N LYS A 602 -17.00 -38.93 -4.63
CA LYS A 602 -17.32 -37.52 -4.93
C LYS A 602 -17.34 -37.26 -6.44
N LYS A 603 -16.35 -37.77 -7.18
CA LYS A 603 -16.29 -37.65 -8.65
C LYS A 603 -17.50 -38.29 -9.33
N LEU A 604 -17.94 -39.47 -8.86
CA LEU A 604 -19.15 -40.14 -9.37
C LEU A 604 -20.43 -39.36 -9.05
N SER A 605 -20.52 -38.73 -7.88
CA SER A 605 -21.64 -37.84 -7.55
C SER A 605 -21.72 -36.61 -8.46
N ASP A 606 -20.57 -36.04 -8.83
CA ASP A 606 -20.53 -34.88 -9.74
C ASP A 606 -20.92 -35.30 -11.17
N ILE A 607 -20.51 -36.49 -11.63
CA ILE A 607 -20.93 -37.06 -12.91
C ILE A 607 -22.45 -37.30 -12.93
N LYS A 608 -23.04 -37.81 -11.84
CA LYS A 608 -24.50 -38.00 -11.74
C LYS A 608 -25.27 -36.68 -11.89
N LYS A 609 -24.75 -35.59 -11.33
CA LYS A 609 -25.34 -34.24 -11.51
C LYS A 609 -25.20 -33.75 -12.96
N LEU A 610 -24.07 -34.02 -13.62
CA LEU A 610 -23.88 -33.66 -15.02
C LEU A 610 -24.83 -34.43 -15.95
N LYS A 611 -25.05 -35.73 -15.71
CA LYS A 611 -26.05 -36.52 -16.45
C LYS A 611 -27.47 -36.01 -16.24
N SER A 612 -27.85 -35.69 -15.01
CA SER A 612 -29.17 -35.10 -14.73
C SER A 612 -29.40 -33.78 -15.46
N ARG A 613 -28.35 -32.97 -15.67
CA ARG A 613 -28.42 -31.73 -16.46
C ARG A 613 -28.51 -32.01 -17.97
N GLN A 614 -27.82 -33.04 -18.43
CA GLN A 614 -27.91 -33.53 -19.81
C GLN A 614 -29.32 -34.05 -20.14
N ASP A 615 -29.92 -34.81 -19.22
CA ASP A 615 -31.29 -35.35 -19.36
C ASP A 615 -32.36 -34.24 -19.29
N GLN A 616 -32.04 -33.10 -18.68
CA GLN A 616 -32.86 -31.89 -18.66
C GLN A 616 -32.69 -31.03 -19.94
N GLY A 617 -31.92 -31.51 -20.93
CA GLY A 617 -31.74 -30.85 -22.23
C GLY A 617 -30.68 -29.74 -22.24
N GLU A 618 -29.85 -29.63 -21.20
CA GLU A 618 -28.80 -28.62 -21.12
C GLU A 618 -27.56 -29.01 -21.96
N SER A 619 -27.06 -28.07 -22.78
CA SER A 619 -25.84 -28.29 -23.57
C SER A 619 -24.60 -28.27 -22.68
N LEU A 620 -23.90 -29.40 -22.56
CA LEU A 620 -22.69 -29.53 -21.76
C LEU A 620 -21.42 -29.19 -22.57
N GLU A 621 -20.44 -28.54 -21.92
CA GLU A 621 -19.14 -28.26 -22.52
C GLU A 621 -18.31 -29.54 -22.72
N LEU A 622 -17.35 -29.52 -23.66
CA LEU A 622 -16.51 -30.68 -24.01
C LEU A 622 -15.79 -31.30 -22.79
N ASN A 623 -15.35 -30.47 -21.86
CA ASN A 623 -14.70 -30.92 -20.62
C ASN A 623 -15.67 -31.65 -19.67
N GLN A 624 -16.96 -31.31 -19.68
CA GLN A 624 -17.99 -31.96 -18.88
C GLN A 624 -18.41 -33.29 -19.50
N LEU A 625 -18.54 -33.35 -20.83
CA LEU A 625 -18.75 -34.59 -21.59
C LEU A 625 -17.61 -35.59 -21.37
N ASN A 626 -16.35 -35.12 -21.34
CA ASN A 626 -15.19 -35.96 -21.05
C ASN A 626 -15.21 -36.51 -19.62
N LYS A 627 -15.73 -35.76 -18.64
CA LYS A 627 -15.93 -36.27 -17.27
C LYS A 627 -16.99 -37.38 -17.21
N ILE A 628 -18.08 -37.24 -17.96
CA ILE A 628 -19.12 -38.28 -18.06
C ILE A 628 -18.55 -39.57 -18.70
N LYS A 629 -17.69 -39.45 -19.73
CA LYS A 629 -17.02 -40.61 -20.35
C LYS A 629 -16.11 -41.40 -19.40
N MET A 630 -15.59 -40.76 -18.35
CA MET A 630 -14.70 -41.40 -17.36
C MET A 630 -15.44 -42.10 -16.22
N GLU A 631 -16.77 -42.12 -16.25
CA GLU A 631 -17.59 -42.77 -15.23
C GLU A 631 -17.27 -44.25 -15.06
N ALA A 632 -17.14 -44.99 -16.17
CA ALA A 632 -16.82 -46.42 -16.14
C ALA A 632 -15.49 -46.68 -15.41
N THR A 633 -14.47 -45.87 -15.72
CA THR A 633 -13.14 -45.95 -15.08
C THR A 633 -13.21 -45.69 -13.57
N TYR A 634 -14.00 -44.70 -13.13
CA TYR A 634 -14.17 -44.43 -11.71
C TYR A 634 -15.02 -45.47 -10.97
N LEU A 635 -15.98 -46.10 -11.65
CA LEU A 635 -16.74 -47.23 -11.08
C LEU A 635 -15.85 -48.46 -10.88
N ASP A 636 -14.96 -48.74 -11.83
CA ASP A 636 -14.01 -49.84 -11.73
C ASP A 636 -12.94 -49.56 -10.68
N GLU A 637 -12.42 -48.33 -10.60
CA GLU A 637 -11.52 -47.90 -9.53
C GLU A 637 -12.18 -48.04 -8.14
N LEU A 638 -13.45 -47.65 -8.01
CA LEU A 638 -14.21 -47.80 -6.77
C LEU A 638 -14.43 -49.27 -6.39
N LYS A 639 -14.69 -50.15 -7.38
CA LYS A 639 -14.81 -51.61 -7.15
C LYS A 639 -13.49 -52.20 -6.71
N MET A 640 -12.39 -51.89 -7.39
CA MET A 640 -11.05 -52.37 -7.03
C MET A 640 -10.64 -51.94 -5.62
N LEU A 641 -10.95 -50.69 -5.24
CA LEU A 641 -10.71 -50.16 -3.90
C LEU A 641 -11.63 -50.79 -2.83
N LYS A 642 -12.74 -51.44 -3.19
CA LYS A 642 -13.63 -52.14 -2.26
C LYS A 642 -13.39 -53.66 -2.18
N LEU A 643 -12.81 -54.26 -3.23
CA LEU A 643 -12.51 -55.70 -3.30
C LEU A 643 -11.16 -56.10 -2.71
N SER A 644 -10.27 -55.13 -2.45
CA SER A 644 -8.91 -55.36 -1.95
C SER A 644 -8.84 -55.44 -0.42
N ASP A 645 -9.81 -56.12 0.21
CA ASP A 645 -9.82 -56.45 1.65
C ASP A 645 -9.35 -57.89 1.89
#